data_AF-A0A3B6FJV9-F1
#
_entry.id   AF-A0A3B6FJV9-F1
#
_cell.length_a   1.000
_cell.length_b   1.000
_cell.length_c   1.000
_cell.angle_alpha   90.00
_cell.angle_beta   90.00
_cell.angle_gamma   90.00
#
_symmetry.space_group_name_H-M   'P 1'
#
loop_
_entity.id
_entity.type
_entity.pdbx_description
1 polymer ?
#
loop_
_entity_poly.entity_id
_entity_poly.type
_entity_poly.pdbx_seq_one_letter_code
_entity_poly.pdbx_strand_id
1 'polypeptide(L)'
;MVTAREAAAAAMDASKYVRYTPEQVEALERLYYECPKPSSLRRQQLVRECAVLANVDPKQIKVWFQNRRCREKQRKESGRLQSLNRKLTAMNKLLMEENDRLQKQVSHLVYQNGYYRQQTHSVRPPPPPAPSTMSPPPLQPPRAHAFTPPPLPLPLQAGLATTDTSCESVVTSGQQNVVVVPPPPRDASPAGLMSIAEETLTEFLSKATGTAVEWVQMPGMKPGPDSIGIIAISHGCAGVAARACGLVGMEPAKVAEILKDRPLWLRDCRSMEVVNVLPAGSNGTIELLYMQLYAPTTLAPARDFWLMRYTSILDDGSLVVCERSLSSKQGGPSMPLVQPFVRGEMLPSGFLIRPSDGGGSVIHIVDHLDLEPWSVPEVVRPLYESSAMVAQKMSMAALRYLRQVAHEDTHSVITGWGRQPAALRALSQKLTRGFNETLGGLADDGWSVIESDGVDDVCISVNSSPSKVMSCTATFSDGLPMVSTGVLCAKASMLLQDVSPPSLLRFLREHRSRWADSSLDAFFASALKPNFCNLPMSRLGGFSGQVILPLAHTFDPEEFLEVIKIGNASNYQDTLMHRDLFLLQMYNGIEENTMGTCSELIFAPIDASFGDDSPLLPSGFRIIPIDSPLDTSSPNCTLDLASTLEVGTPGSRITGHSRSGSKAVMTIAFQFAFESHLQDSVAAMARQYMRSIISSVQRIALALSSSHLVPHGSSHLVPPVTPEAATLSRWIVQSYRFHFGAELIKAADAGSGESALKALWQHTSAILCCSLKAMPVLTFANQSGLDMLETTLAALREITMDKVLDYDQGRKSLLCADLMASVAEQGYACVEGGTCASSMGRPASYGKAVAWKVLDDGGAGAAHCVCFAFMDWSFV
;
A
#
# COMPACT_ATOMS: atom_id res chain seq x y z
N MET A 1 -4.73 -56.49 49.94
CA MET A 1 -5.93 -56.61 49.08
C MET A 1 -6.40 -55.21 48.73
N VAL A 2 -6.13 -54.74 47.51
CA VAL A 2 -6.76 -53.52 46.99
C VAL A 2 -8.24 -53.84 46.80
N THR A 3 -9.14 -52.97 47.25
CA THR A 3 -10.56 -53.32 47.22
C THR A 3 -11.09 -53.31 45.79
N ALA A 4 -12.00 -54.24 45.46
CA ALA A 4 -12.57 -54.33 44.11
C ALA A 4 -13.25 -53.02 43.64
N ARG A 5 -13.60 -52.13 44.60
CA ARG A 5 -14.18 -50.80 44.38
C ARG A 5 -13.17 -49.79 43.81
N GLU A 6 -11.90 -49.87 44.21
CA GLU A 6 -10.82 -49.00 43.70
C GLU A 6 -10.37 -49.45 42.30
N ALA A 7 -10.29 -50.76 42.06
CA ALA A 7 -10.03 -51.32 40.73
C ALA A 7 -11.15 -50.95 39.73
N ALA A 8 -12.42 -50.98 40.17
CA ALA A 8 -13.55 -50.54 39.37
C ALA A 8 -13.51 -49.03 39.06
N ALA A 9 -13.10 -48.19 40.02
CA ALA A 9 -12.95 -46.75 39.80
C ALA A 9 -11.85 -46.43 38.76
N ALA A 10 -10.69 -47.07 38.87
CA ALA A 10 -9.60 -46.92 37.89
C ALA A 10 -9.98 -47.43 36.49
N ALA A 11 -10.75 -48.52 36.41
CA ALA A 11 -11.27 -49.04 35.13
C ALA A 11 -12.31 -48.10 34.50
N MET A 12 -13.17 -47.45 35.30
CA MET A 12 -14.16 -46.49 34.79
C MET A 12 -13.50 -45.24 34.21
N ASP A 13 -12.44 -44.70 34.80
CA ASP A 13 -11.79 -43.49 34.26
C ASP A 13 -10.95 -43.79 33.01
N ALA A 14 -10.39 -45.01 32.90
CA ALA A 14 -9.74 -45.48 31.68
C ALA A 14 -10.71 -45.57 30.48
N SER A 15 -12.00 -45.84 30.73
CA SER A 15 -13.00 -46.01 29.67
C SER A 15 -13.37 -44.72 28.91
N LYS A 16 -13.02 -43.53 29.44
CA LYS A 16 -13.28 -42.23 28.79
C LYS A 16 -12.32 -41.89 27.64
N TYR A 17 -11.18 -42.57 27.52
CA TYR A 17 -10.14 -42.21 26.56
C TYR A 17 -9.87 -43.34 25.57
N VAL A 18 -10.31 -43.14 24.32
CA VAL A 18 -10.00 -44.03 23.19
C VAL A 18 -8.49 -44.05 22.95
N ARG A 19 -7.83 -45.16 23.25
CA ARG A 19 -6.44 -45.42 22.88
C ARG A 19 -6.40 -46.08 21.51
N TYR A 20 -5.81 -45.38 20.54
CA TYR A 20 -5.46 -45.93 19.23
C TYR A 20 -4.22 -46.81 19.35
N THR A 21 -4.11 -47.87 18.55
CA THR A 21 -2.87 -48.65 18.44
C THR A 21 -1.78 -47.85 17.69
N PRO A 22 -0.49 -48.18 17.80
CA PRO A 22 0.57 -47.49 17.07
C PRO A 22 0.33 -47.45 15.55
N GLU A 23 -0.15 -48.56 14.99
CA GLU A 23 -0.44 -48.72 13.56
C GLU A 23 -1.62 -47.84 13.13
N GLN A 24 -2.63 -47.69 13.99
CA GLN A 24 -3.75 -46.78 13.79
C GLN A 24 -3.30 -45.31 13.84
N VAL A 25 -2.41 -44.95 14.77
CA VAL A 25 -1.84 -43.60 14.85
C VAL A 25 -1.04 -43.30 13.59
N GLU A 26 -0.18 -44.21 13.14
CA GLU A 26 0.63 -44.02 11.93
C GLU A 26 -0.23 -43.90 10.66
N ALA A 27 -1.29 -44.71 10.54
CA ALA A 27 -2.28 -44.58 9.46
C ALA A 27 -3.01 -43.23 9.49
N LEU A 28 -3.45 -42.78 10.67
CA LEU A 28 -4.10 -41.48 10.84
C LEU A 28 -3.14 -40.30 10.58
N GLU A 29 -1.86 -40.42 10.95
CA GLU A 29 -0.84 -39.42 10.65
C GLU A 29 -0.51 -39.35 9.15
N ARG A 30 -0.39 -40.48 8.44
CA ARG A 30 -0.24 -40.47 6.97
C ARG A 30 -1.44 -39.80 6.28
N LEU A 31 -2.66 -40.19 6.65
CA LEU A 31 -3.90 -39.57 6.14
C LEU A 31 -4.04 -38.08 6.50
N TYR A 32 -3.40 -37.63 7.58
CA TYR A 32 -3.38 -36.22 7.97
C TYR A 32 -2.56 -35.36 7.01
N TYR A 33 -1.46 -35.87 6.46
CA TYR A 33 -0.68 -35.17 5.44
C TYR A 33 -1.44 -35.03 4.11
N GLU A 34 -2.28 -36.01 3.76
CA GLU A 34 -3.13 -35.96 2.55
C GLU A 34 -4.35 -35.03 2.72
N CYS A 35 -5.07 -35.12 3.85
CA CYS A 35 -6.32 -34.36 4.04
C CYS A 35 -6.55 -33.96 5.51
N PRO A 36 -6.05 -32.79 5.97
CA PRO A 36 -6.18 -32.34 7.36
C PRO A 36 -7.62 -32.07 7.87
N LYS A 37 -8.62 -32.03 6.96
CA LYS A 37 -10.04 -31.75 7.27
C LYS A 37 -10.97 -32.73 6.51
N PRO A 38 -10.96 -34.05 6.84
CA PRO A 38 -11.72 -35.03 6.06
C PRO A 38 -13.24 -34.89 6.25
N SER A 39 -13.96 -34.84 5.12
CA SER A 39 -15.42 -34.72 5.08
C SER A 39 -16.13 -35.92 5.76
N SER A 40 -17.44 -35.82 5.99
CA SER A 40 -18.20 -36.94 6.57
C SER A 40 -18.15 -38.18 5.67
N LEU A 41 -18.31 -37.98 4.36
CA LEU A 41 -18.20 -39.03 3.35
C LEU A 41 -16.79 -39.65 3.32
N ARG A 42 -15.74 -38.82 3.33
CA ARG A 42 -14.35 -39.32 3.33
C ARG A 42 -14.04 -40.13 4.59
N ARG A 43 -14.52 -39.71 5.78
CA ARG A 43 -14.37 -40.51 7.01
C ARG A 43 -15.11 -41.86 6.96
N GLN A 44 -16.25 -41.94 6.29
CA GLN A 44 -16.97 -43.21 6.05
C GLN A 44 -16.31 -44.11 4.98
N GLN A 45 -15.54 -43.52 4.06
CA GLN A 45 -14.72 -44.24 3.08
C GLN A 45 -13.46 -44.81 3.74
N LEU A 46 -12.73 -44.02 4.53
CA LEU A 46 -11.49 -44.43 5.19
C LEU A 46 -11.65 -45.66 6.11
N VAL A 47 -12.79 -45.80 6.80
CA VAL A 47 -13.10 -46.99 7.62
C VAL A 47 -13.35 -48.25 6.75
N ARG A 48 -13.76 -48.09 5.49
CA ARG A 48 -13.95 -49.20 4.53
C ARG A 48 -12.69 -49.52 3.72
N GLU A 49 -11.89 -48.51 3.40
CA GLU A 49 -10.67 -48.61 2.58
C GLU A 49 -9.45 -49.04 3.41
N CYS A 50 -9.35 -48.63 4.68
CA CYS A 50 -8.22 -48.91 5.54
C CYS A 50 -8.59 -49.95 6.61
N ALA A 51 -8.18 -51.21 6.41
CA ALA A 51 -8.44 -52.32 7.34
C ALA A 51 -7.98 -52.03 8.79
N VAL A 52 -6.89 -51.26 8.96
CA VAL A 52 -6.35 -50.85 10.27
C VAL A 52 -7.33 -49.92 11.02
N LEU A 53 -8.14 -49.16 10.30
CA LEU A 53 -9.14 -48.22 10.83
C LEU A 53 -10.58 -48.76 10.79
N ALA A 54 -10.80 -50.00 10.33
CA ALA A 54 -12.13 -50.60 10.19
C ALA A 54 -12.92 -50.66 11.51
N ASN A 55 -12.23 -50.74 12.64
CA ASN A 55 -12.81 -50.78 13.99
C ASN A 55 -12.87 -49.40 14.68
N VAL A 56 -12.67 -48.30 13.96
CA VAL A 56 -12.66 -46.93 14.50
C VAL A 56 -13.91 -46.17 14.03
N ASP A 57 -14.67 -45.57 14.95
CA ASP A 57 -15.87 -44.80 14.61
C ASP A 57 -15.50 -43.53 13.79
N PRO A 58 -16.20 -43.20 12.68
CA PRO A 58 -16.00 -41.94 11.94
C PRO A 58 -16.05 -40.66 12.78
N LYS A 59 -16.70 -40.66 13.95
CA LYS A 59 -16.69 -39.59 14.97
C LYS A 59 -15.37 -39.56 15.75
N GLN A 60 -14.80 -40.71 16.09
CA GLN A 60 -13.48 -40.80 16.73
C GLN A 60 -12.39 -40.27 15.79
N ILE A 61 -12.44 -40.63 14.50
CA ILE A 61 -11.57 -40.05 13.47
C ILE A 61 -11.72 -38.52 13.42
N LYS A 62 -12.95 -37.98 13.43
CA LYS A 62 -13.20 -36.52 13.48
C LYS A 62 -12.49 -35.87 14.68
N VAL A 63 -12.63 -36.45 15.87
CA VAL A 63 -12.03 -35.96 17.11
C VAL A 63 -10.50 -36.06 17.08
N TRP A 64 -9.94 -37.14 16.53
CA TRP A 64 -8.48 -37.26 16.34
C TRP A 64 -7.94 -36.15 15.42
N PHE A 65 -8.58 -35.91 14.27
CA PHE A 65 -8.17 -34.84 13.34
C PHE A 65 -8.39 -33.43 13.91
N GLN A 66 -9.40 -33.22 14.77
CA GLN A 66 -9.58 -31.97 15.52
C GLN A 66 -8.46 -31.78 16.55
N ASN A 67 -8.15 -32.81 17.34
CA ASN A 67 -7.10 -32.78 18.36
C ASN A 67 -5.70 -32.66 17.75
N ARG A 68 -5.44 -33.29 16.60
CA ARG A 68 -4.18 -33.15 15.85
C ARG A 68 -3.96 -31.72 15.39
N ARG A 69 -4.97 -31.09 14.75
CA ARG A 69 -4.92 -29.67 14.38
C ARG A 69 -4.74 -28.75 15.58
N CYS A 70 -5.41 -29.03 16.70
CA CYS A 70 -5.26 -28.26 17.93
C CYS A 70 -3.83 -28.34 18.49
N ARG A 71 -3.27 -29.56 18.60
CA ARG A 71 -1.89 -29.78 19.06
C ARG A 71 -0.85 -29.19 18.12
N GLU A 72 -1.06 -29.26 16.81
CA GLU A 72 -0.17 -28.64 15.83
C GLU A 72 -0.23 -27.11 15.91
N LYS A 73 -1.43 -26.53 16.02
CA LYS A 73 -1.60 -25.08 16.27
C LYS A 73 -0.87 -24.67 17.55
N GLN A 74 -1.09 -25.37 18.66
CA GLN A 74 -0.39 -25.13 19.94
C GLN A 74 1.12 -25.26 19.82
N ARG A 75 1.64 -26.24 19.06
CA ARG A 75 3.10 -26.38 18.82
C ARG A 75 3.66 -25.20 18.01
N LYS A 76 2.97 -24.79 16.94
CA LYS A 76 3.36 -23.62 16.13
C LYS A 76 3.29 -22.33 16.95
N GLU A 77 2.25 -22.17 17.75
CA GLU A 77 2.05 -21.03 18.65
C GLU A 77 3.08 -20.99 19.78
N SER A 78 3.41 -22.13 20.39
CA SER A 78 4.48 -22.25 21.38
C SER A 78 5.86 -21.95 20.78
N GLY A 79 6.15 -22.45 19.57
CA GLY A 79 7.36 -22.10 18.83
C GLY A 79 7.44 -20.61 18.49
N ARG A 80 6.31 -20.01 18.06
CA ARG A 80 6.20 -18.56 17.84
C ARG A 80 6.48 -17.80 19.13
N LEU A 81 5.86 -18.18 20.25
CA LEU A 81 6.07 -17.56 21.57
C LEU A 81 7.51 -17.70 22.08
N GLN A 82 8.16 -18.84 21.86
CA GLN A 82 9.59 -19.01 22.20
C GLN A 82 10.49 -18.11 21.35
N SER A 83 10.23 -18.01 20.04
CA SER A 83 10.92 -17.06 19.15
C SER A 83 10.68 -15.60 19.58
N LEU A 84 9.43 -15.25 19.89
CA LEU A 84 9.02 -13.94 20.40
C LEU A 84 9.75 -13.59 21.70
N ASN A 85 9.87 -14.55 22.62
CA ASN A 85 10.51 -14.36 23.92
C ASN A 85 12.04 -14.18 23.77
N ARG A 86 12.68 -14.92 22.85
CA ARG A 86 14.10 -14.68 22.49
C ARG A 86 14.31 -13.28 21.92
N LYS A 87 13.45 -12.83 20.98
CA LYS A 87 13.49 -11.47 20.42
C LYS A 87 13.27 -10.39 21.50
N LEU A 88 12.29 -10.58 22.37
CA LEU A 88 11.99 -9.66 23.48
C LEU A 88 13.13 -9.58 24.49
N THR A 89 13.76 -10.71 24.81
CA THR A 89 14.92 -10.77 25.71
C THR A 89 16.12 -10.02 25.11
N ALA A 90 16.40 -10.22 23.82
CA ALA A 90 17.44 -9.47 23.11
C ALA A 90 17.15 -7.96 23.05
N MET A 91 15.90 -7.57 22.78
CA MET A 91 15.48 -6.16 22.74
C MET A 91 15.54 -5.50 24.13
N ASN A 92 15.17 -6.21 25.20
CA ASN A 92 15.33 -5.75 26.58
C ASN A 92 16.81 -5.58 26.95
N LYS A 93 17.69 -6.48 26.51
CA LYS A 93 19.15 -6.33 26.70
C LYS A 93 19.65 -5.03 26.04
N LEU A 94 19.28 -4.78 24.78
CA LEU A 94 19.62 -3.53 24.09
C LEU A 94 19.08 -2.28 24.80
N LEU A 95 17.83 -2.32 25.29
CA LEU A 95 17.25 -1.21 26.05
C LEU A 95 17.99 -0.95 27.37
N MET A 96 18.45 -1.99 28.07
CA MET A 96 19.27 -1.83 29.28
C MET A 96 20.66 -1.28 28.98
N GLU A 97 21.31 -1.75 27.91
CA GLU A 97 22.61 -1.24 27.45
C GLU A 97 22.54 0.25 27.09
N GLU A 98 21.47 0.68 26.41
CA GLU A 98 21.26 2.09 26.07
C GLU A 98 20.93 2.94 27.31
N ASN A 99 20.17 2.40 28.27
CA ASN A 99 19.86 3.09 29.52
C ASN A 99 21.12 3.33 30.36
N ASP A 100 22.00 2.33 30.47
CA ASP A 100 23.31 2.45 31.15
C ASP A 100 24.23 3.48 30.44
N ARG A 101 24.25 3.51 29.10
CA ARG A 101 24.96 4.54 28.32
C ARG A 101 24.41 5.94 28.58
N LEU A 102 23.09 6.12 28.58
CA LEU A 102 22.44 7.40 28.88
C LEU A 102 22.70 7.83 30.33
N GLN A 103 22.66 6.92 31.31
CA GLN A 103 23.03 7.21 32.69
C GLN A 103 24.48 7.66 32.83
N LYS A 104 25.41 7.08 32.06
CA LYS A 104 26.82 7.54 32.00
C LYS A 104 26.95 8.94 31.40
N GLN A 105 26.25 9.24 30.31
CA GLN A 105 26.22 10.59 29.72
C GLN A 105 25.63 11.63 30.67
N VAL A 106 24.50 11.33 31.32
CA VAL A 106 23.89 12.20 32.34
C VAL A 106 24.87 12.42 33.50
N SER A 107 25.54 11.38 33.99
CA SER A 107 26.54 11.49 35.06
C SER A 107 27.71 12.40 34.67
N HIS A 108 28.20 12.29 33.42
CA HIS A 108 29.25 13.16 32.89
C HIS A 108 28.80 14.63 32.77
N LEU A 109 27.59 14.88 32.25
CA LEU A 109 27.02 16.23 32.13
C LEU A 109 26.73 16.87 33.49
N VAL A 110 26.31 16.08 34.49
CA VAL A 110 26.14 16.53 35.88
C VAL A 110 27.49 16.89 36.50
N TYR A 111 28.55 16.10 36.27
CA TYR A 111 29.91 16.41 36.72
C TYR A 111 30.44 17.71 36.08
N GLN A 112 30.33 17.87 34.76
CA GLN A 112 30.71 19.11 34.07
C GLN A 112 29.92 20.33 34.60
N ASN A 113 28.61 20.21 34.78
CA ASN A 113 27.80 21.29 35.37
C ASN A 113 28.25 21.65 36.80
N GLY A 114 28.61 20.65 37.62
CA GLY A 114 29.21 20.87 38.93
C GLY A 114 30.52 21.66 38.85
N TYR A 115 31.40 21.29 37.92
CA TYR A 115 32.67 21.97 37.67
C TYR A 115 32.49 23.43 37.24
N TYR A 116 31.62 23.72 36.26
CA TYR A 116 31.33 25.09 35.84
C TYR A 116 30.64 25.93 36.93
N ARG A 117 29.78 25.32 37.76
CA ARG A 117 29.21 25.99 38.95
C ARG A 117 30.29 26.33 39.98
N GLN A 118 31.29 25.48 40.19
CA GLN A 118 32.41 25.80 41.08
C GLN A 118 33.31 26.91 40.52
N GLN A 119 33.61 26.90 39.21
CA GLN A 119 34.37 28.00 38.58
C GLN A 119 33.66 29.35 38.72
N THR A 120 32.35 29.40 38.50
CA THR A 120 31.56 30.65 38.63
C THR A 120 31.45 31.16 40.07
N HIS A 121 31.54 30.29 41.09
CA HIS A 121 31.61 30.70 42.50
C HIS A 121 33.01 31.17 42.94
N SER A 122 34.06 30.91 42.14
CA SER A 122 35.44 31.35 42.42
C SER A 122 35.69 32.82 42.03
N VAL A 123 34.83 33.41 41.19
CA VAL A 123 34.97 34.80 40.73
C VAL A 123 34.20 35.75 41.64
N ARG A 124 34.84 36.17 42.74
CA ARG A 124 34.33 37.25 43.60
C ARG A 124 34.62 38.62 42.97
N PRO A 125 33.63 39.46 42.67
CA PRO A 125 33.89 40.77 42.07
C PRO A 125 34.61 41.72 43.04
N PRO A 126 35.50 42.62 42.55
CA PRO A 126 36.19 43.59 43.38
C PRO A 126 35.23 44.69 43.89
N PRO A 127 35.54 45.35 45.02
CA PRO A 127 34.69 46.40 45.59
C PRO A 127 34.70 47.67 44.72
N PRO A 128 33.58 48.41 44.65
CA PRO A 128 33.48 49.64 43.85
C PRO A 128 34.20 50.84 44.52
N PRO A 129 34.76 51.78 43.74
CA PRO A 129 35.34 53.01 44.27
C PRO A 129 34.27 54.04 44.70
N ALA A 130 34.66 54.95 45.60
CA ALA A 130 33.78 55.95 46.20
C ALA A 130 33.41 57.12 45.24
N PRO A 131 32.29 57.84 45.47
CA PRO A 131 31.72 58.76 44.50
C PRO A 131 32.20 60.22 44.64
N SER A 132 32.35 60.92 43.51
CA SER A 132 32.49 62.38 43.42
C SER A 132 31.32 63.02 42.66
N THR A 133 30.55 63.76 43.44
CA THR A 133 29.34 64.58 43.23
C THR A 133 29.31 65.63 42.10
N MET A 134 28.06 65.96 41.67
CA MET A 134 27.57 67.20 41.00
C MET A 134 27.81 67.31 39.46
N SER A 135 26.89 67.77 38.60
CA SER A 135 25.49 68.27 38.73
C SER A 135 24.72 68.23 37.37
N PRO A 136 23.38 68.47 37.32
CA PRO A 136 22.44 68.07 36.23
C PRO A 136 21.90 69.30 35.43
N PRO A 137 20.73 69.34 34.72
CA PRO A 137 19.72 68.33 34.28
C PRO A 137 19.56 68.36 32.71
N PRO A 138 18.43 68.08 32.00
CA PRO A 138 17.07 67.58 32.33
C PRO A 138 16.58 66.41 31.41
N LEU A 139 15.32 66.42 30.95
CA LEU A 139 14.57 65.34 30.28
C LEU A 139 13.52 65.87 29.26
N GLN A 140 13.15 65.03 28.27
CA GLN A 140 11.82 64.95 27.57
C GLN A 140 11.43 66.03 26.50
N PRO A 141 10.37 65.83 25.65
CA PRO A 141 10.34 64.95 24.46
C PRO A 141 9.80 65.66 23.16
N PRO A 142 8.80 65.16 22.37
CA PRO A 142 8.96 64.32 21.16
C PRO A 142 8.40 64.90 19.82
N ARG A 143 8.54 64.09 18.74
CA ARG A 143 7.65 63.93 17.54
C ARG A 143 7.69 64.91 16.34
N ALA A 144 7.76 64.26 15.16
CA ALA A 144 6.88 64.41 13.96
C ALA A 144 7.27 65.31 12.75
N HIS A 145 7.50 64.63 11.60
CA HIS A 145 7.19 64.96 10.18
C HIS A 145 7.76 66.28 9.56
N ALA A 146 8.13 66.38 8.26
CA ALA A 146 7.82 65.58 7.06
C ALA A 146 8.79 65.81 5.84
N PHE A 147 8.59 65.03 4.76
CA PHE A 147 8.81 65.35 3.32
C PHE A 147 10.22 65.46 2.64
N THR A 148 10.61 64.38 1.89
CA THR A 148 11.06 64.32 0.44
C THR A 148 12.36 65.00 -0.09
N PRO A 149 12.94 64.61 -1.28
CA PRO A 149 12.95 63.36 -2.10
C PRO A 149 14.41 63.02 -2.65
N PRO A 150 14.74 62.39 -3.84
CA PRO A 150 15.95 61.52 -3.99
C PRO A 150 16.95 61.93 -5.14
N PRO A 151 17.44 61.08 -6.10
CA PRO A 151 18.86 60.70 -6.24
C PRO A 151 19.54 61.05 -7.60
N LEU A 152 20.84 60.70 -7.77
CA LEU A 152 21.59 60.80 -9.05
C LEU A 152 22.58 59.64 -9.33
N PRO A 153 22.94 59.33 -10.61
CA PRO A 153 23.73 58.15 -11.03
C PRO A 153 25.09 58.45 -11.71
N LEU A 154 25.84 57.41 -12.11
CA LEU A 154 27.01 57.48 -13.03
C LEU A 154 27.00 56.31 -14.07
N PRO A 155 27.70 56.41 -15.23
CA PRO A 155 27.23 55.81 -16.49
C PRO A 155 28.17 54.84 -17.23
N LEU A 156 27.69 54.34 -18.38
CA LEU A 156 28.39 53.51 -19.39
C LEU A 156 28.80 54.30 -20.65
N GLN A 157 29.94 53.94 -21.24
CA GLN A 157 30.34 54.09 -22.67
C GLN A 157 31.68 53.33 -22.87
N ALA A 158 32.16 52.95 -24.05
CA ALA A 158 31.58 52.39 -25.28
C ALA A 158 32.76 52.01 -26.22
N GLY A 159 32.67 50.92 -26.98
CA GLY A 159 33.73 50.53 -27.93
C GLY A 159 33.32 49.34 -28.82
N LEU A 160 33.33 49.53 -30.14
CA LEU A 160 32.76 48.63 -31.16
C LEU A 160 33.84 47.93 -32.01
N ALA A 161 33.57 46.67 -32.41
CA ALA A 161 33.84 46.05 -33.74
C ALA A 161 33.54 44.53 -33.64
N THR A 162 32.39 44.02 -34.12
CA THR A 162 32.16 43.41 -35.46
C THR A 162 33.17 42.30 -35.81
N THR A 163 32.76 41.07 -36.16
CA THR A 163 31.82 40.74 -37.25
C THR A 163 30.86 39.57 -37.00
N ASP A 164 29.73 39.57 -37.70
CA ASP A 164 28.76 38.47 -37.83
C ASP A 164 29.32 37.19 -38.50
N THR A 165 28.73 36.04 -38.17
CA THR A 165 28.01 35.20 -39.15
C THR A 165 26.86 34.46 -38.48
N SER A 166 25.78 34.22 -39.24
CA SER A 166 24.48 33.76 -38.76
C SER A 166 24.24 32.25 -38.91
N CYS A 167 23.22 31.78 -38.19
CA CYS A 167 22.50 30.51 -38.29
C CYS A 167 22.56 29.77 -39.63
N GLU A 168 22.74 28.44 -39.58
CA GLU A 168 22.25 27.53 -40.61
C GLU A 168 21.67 26.25 -39.98
N SER A 169 20.60 25.72 -40.57
CA SER A 169 19.79 24.62 -40.05
C SER A 169 19.87 23.40 -40.97
N VAL A 170 20.31 22.25 -40.45
CA VAL A 170 20.26 20.92 -41.10
C VAL A 170 19.99 19.89 -40.00
N VAL A 171 18.75 19.42 -39.82
CA VAL A 171 18.17 18.21 -40.46
C VAL A 171 18.96 16.93 -40.18
N THR A 172 18.31 16.06 -39.40
CA THR A 172 18.56 14.64 -39.15
C THR A 172 19.62 13.90 -39.98
N SER A 173 20.60 13.30 -39.30
CA SER A 173 21.05 11.94 -39.63
C SER A 173 21.44 11.19 -38.34
N GLY A 174 20.98 9.95 -38.22
CA GLY A 174 21.13 9.17 -36.99
C GLY A 174 22.52 8.53 -36.88
N GLN A 175 23.21 8.79 -35.79
CA GLN A 175 24.31 7.94 -35.30
C GLN A 175 24.03 7.57 -33.84
N GLN A 176 24.40 6.34 -33.48
CA GLN A 176 24.04 5.73 -32.20
C GLN A 176 24.82 6.40 -31.06
N ASN A 177 24.14 7.23 -30.27
CA ASN A 177 24.64 7.66 -28.96
C ASN A 177 24.59 6.49 -27.99
N VAL A 178 25.59 5.62 -28.07
CA VAL A 178 26.00 4.79 -26.93
C VAL A 178 26.53 5.76 -25.88
N VAL A 179 25.84 5.90 -24.75
CA VAL A 179 26.36 6.62 -23.59
C VAL A 179 27.53 5.82 -23.03
N VAL A 180 28.73 6.13 -23.51
CA VAL A 180 29.97 5.68 -22.88
C VAL A 180 30.05 6.36 -21.52
N VAL A 181 30.05 5.57 -20.44
CA VAL A 181 30.35 6.06 -19.09
C VAL A 181 31.65 6.87 -19.17
N PRO A 182 31.65 8.18 -18.86
CA PRO A 182 32.84 8.99 -19.02
C PRO A 182 33.97 8.44 -18.13
N PRO A 183 35.23 8.46 -18.59
CA PRO A 183 36.34 7.93 -17.82
C PRO A 183 36.46 8.66 -16.47
N PRO A 184 36.90 7.97 -15.41
CA PRO A 184 36.84 8.50 -14.04
C PRO A 184 37.61 9.83 -13.92
N PRO A 185 37.08 10.84 -13.19
CA PRO A 185 37.79 12.08 -12.95
C PRO A 185 39.12 11.80 -12.24
N ARG A 186 40.24 12.26 -12.82
CA ARG A 186 41.60 11.91 -12.38
C ARG A 186 42.12 12.69 -11.17
N ASP A 187 41.28 13.53 -10.57
CA ASP A 187 41.74 14.65 -9.74
C ASP A 187 41.61 14.41 -8.22
N ALA A 188 41.00 13.29 -7.79
CA ALA A 188 40.85 12.96 -6.38
C ALA A 188 42.02 12.13 -5.85
N SER A 189 42.80 12.69 -4.92
CA SER A 189 43.87 11.92 -4.26
C SER A 189 43.28 10.83 -3.35
N PRO A 190 43.89 9.62 -3.27
CA PRO A 190 43.42 8.56 -2.36
C PRO A 190 43.36 8.99 -0.89
N ALA A 191 44.27 9.88 -0.47
CA ALA A 191 44.27 10.45 0.88
C ALA A 191 43.07 11.40 1.12
N GLY A 192 42.67 12.18 0.11
CA GLY A 192 41.47 13.02 0.18
C GLY A 192 40.19 12.19 0.30
N LEU A 193 40.06 11.13 -0.51
CA LEU A 193 38.93 10.19 -0.40
C LEU A 193 38.89 9.47 0.95
N MET A 194 40.04 9.11 1.53
CA MET A 194 40.10 8.57 2.89
C MET A 194 39.60 9.59 3.93
N SER A 195 40.04 10.85 3.85
CA SER A 195 39.58 11.90 4.78
C SER A 195 38.05 12.10 4.72
N ILE A 196 37.47 12.06 3.52
CA ILE A 196 36.01 12.12 3.33
C ILE A 196 35.34 10.87 3.93
N ALA A 197 35.95 9.69 3.78
CA ALA A 197 35.46 8.43 4.36
C ALA A 197 35.47 8.43 5.89
N GLU A 198 36.54 8.94 6.53
CA GLU A 198 36.65 9.06 7.99
C GLU A 198 35.67 10.09 8.57
N GLU A 199 35.50 11.24 7.91
CA GLU A 199 34.48 12.24 8.27
C GLU A 199 33.06 11.64 8.16
N THR A 200 32.78 10.98 7.03
CA THR A 200 31.48 10.36 6.74
C THR A 200 31.16 9.24 7.74
N LEU A 201 32.13 8.41 8.10
CA LEU A 201 31.98 7.37 9.13
C LEU A 201 31.62 7.99 10.49
N THR A 202 32.33 9.05 10.88
CA THR A 202 32.12 9.72 12.17
C THR A 202 30.72 10.34 12.26
N GLU A 203 30.31 11.09 11.23
CA GLU A 203 28.99 11.70 11.18
C GLU A 203 27.89 10.64 11.10
N PHE A 204 28.04 9.61 10.25
CA PHE A 204 27.09 8.50 10.15
C PHE A 204 26.89 7.79 11.49
N LEU A 205 27.96 7.44 12.21
CA LEU A 205 27.86 6.76 13.51
C LEU A 205 27.12 7.62 14.54
N SER A 206 27.32 8.94 14.54
CA SER A 206 26.58 9.86 15.42
C SER A 206 25.08 9.93 15.10
N LYS A 207 24.70 9.87 13.81
CA LYS A 207 23.29 9.75 13.38
C LYS A 207 22.69 8.39 13.75
N ALA A 208 23.42 7.30 13.47
CA ALA A 208 22.98 5.92 13.68
C ALA A 208 22.81 5.56 15.16
N THR A 209 23.66 6.11 16.03
CA THR A 209 23.51 6.02 17.49
C THR A 209 22.43 6.96 18.04
N GLY A 210 22.09 8.03 17.32
CA GLY A 210 21.01 8.96 17.68
C GLY A 210 21.47 10.20 18.46
N THR A 211 22.77 10.55 18.40
CA THR A 211 23.36 11.67 19.14
C THR A 211 23.44 12.98 18.35
N ALA A 212 23.29 12.94 17.02
CA ALA A 212 23.48 14.10 16.14
C ALA A 212 22.23 14.72 15.53
N VAL A 213 21.08 14.04 15.57
CA VAL A 213 19.82 14.50 14.96
C VAL A 213 18.69 14.29 15.96
N GLU A 214 17.77 15.25 16.06
CA GLU A 214 16.55 15.10 16.84
C GLU A 214 15.58 14.14 16.12
N TRP A 215 15.50 12.92 16.65
CA TRP A 215 14.72 11.83 16.08
C TRP A 215 13.33 11.75 16.74
N VAL A 216 12.28 12.00 15.96
CA VAL A 216 10.89 11.81 16.37
C VAL A 216 10.39 10.46 15.88
N GLN A 217 9.77 9.64 16.74
CA GLN A 217 9.20 8.36 16.32
C GLN A 217 8.14 8.57 15.22
N MET A 218 8.19 7.78 14.15
CA MET A 218 7.23 7.88 13.05
C MET A 218 5.78 7.71 13.55
N PRO A 219 4.84 8.62 13.20
CA PRO A 219 3.43 8.47 13.55
C PRO A 219 2.83 7.13 13.11
N GLY A 220 1.86 6.61 13.87
CA GLY A 220 1.21 5.33 13.59
C GLY A 220 2.00 4.07 13.98
N MET A 221 3.33 4.17 14.20
CA MET A 221 4.14 3.04 14.67
C MET A 221 3.77 2.62 16.10
N LYS A 222 3.12 1.46 16.26
CA LYS A 222 2.93 0.81 17.56
C LYS A 222 4.14 -0.07 17.89
N PRO A 223 4.90 0.19 18.97
CA PRO A 223 5.99 -0.68 19.38
C PRO A 223 5.42 -2.05 19.79
N GLY A 224 5.98 -3.11 19.23
CA GLY A 224 5.52 -4.48 19.47
C GLY A 224 6.46 -5.51 18.84
N PRO A 225 6.41 -6.78 19.28
CA PRO A 225 7.40 -7.79 18.87
C PRO A 225 7.21 -8.29 17.42
N ASP A 226 6.07 -7.95 16.81
CA ASP A 226 5.78 -8.17 15.38
C ASP A 226 6.08 -6.90 14.52
N SER A 227 6.48 -5.77 15.10
CA SER A 227 6.81 -4.53 14.35
C SER A 227 8.04 -4.69 13.45
N ILE A 228 8.10 -3.96 12.32
CA ILE A 228 9.20 -3.97 11.33
C ILE A 228 10.53 -3.48 11.94
N GLY A 229 10.45 -2.59 12.93
CA GLY A 229 11.57 -2.03 13.67
C GLY A 229 11.10 -0.85 14.49
N ILE A 230 12.06 -0.11 15.06
CA ILE A 230 11.84 1.25 15.54
C ILE A 230 12.18 2.18 14.39
N ILE A 231 11.21 2.96 13.91
CA ILE A 231 11.39 3.94 12.84
C ILE A 231 11.22 5.35 13.43
N ALA A 232 12.18 6.22 13.15
CA ALA A 232 12.15 7.63 13.50
C ALA A 232 12.49 8.49 12.28
N ILE A 233 12.00 9.72 12.30
CA ILE A 233 12.18 10.74 11.27
C ILE A 233 12.74 12.01 11.91
N SER A 234 13.47 12.79 11.14
CA SER A 234 13.88 14.13 11.53
C SER A 234 12.75 15.14 11.36
N HIS A 235 12.71 16.14 12.23
CA HIS A 235 11.97 17.39 12.03
C HIS A 235 12.98 18.53 11.89
N GLY A 236 12.89 19.32 10.82
CA GLY A 236 13.68 20.55 10.66
C GLY A 236 15.20 20.40 10.44
N CYS A 237 15.69 19.24 10.00
CA CYS A 237 17.08 19.14 9.50
C CYS A 237 17.20 19.72 8.07
N ALA A 238 18.44 19.90 7.59
CA ALA A 238 18.67 20.11 6.17
C ALA A 238 18.32 18.84 5.38
N GLY A 239 17.54 18.98 4.30
CA GLY A 239 16.96 17.84 3.58
C GLY A 239 15.98 17.02 4.43
N VAL A 240 15.80 15.76 4.03
CA VAL A 240 14.94 14.77 4.69
C VAL A 240 15.78 13.67 5.31
N ALA A 241 15.43 13.21 6.52
CA ALA A 241 16.17 12.14 7.19
C ALA A 241 15.28 11.15 7.94
N ALA A 242 15.66 9.87 7.85
CA ALA A 242 15.03 8.74 8.50
C ALA A 242 16.09 7.88 9.20
N ARG A 243 15.71 7.29 10.34
CA ARG A 243 16.50 6.31 11.08
C ARG A 243 15.64 5.11 11.38
N ALA A 244 16.14 3.91 11.09
CA ALA A 244 15.47 2.66 11.39
C ALA A 244 16.38 1.71 12.17
N CYS A 245 15.83 1.01 13.16
CA CYS A 245 16.52 -0.04 13.91
C CYS A 245 15.71 -1.33 13.87
N GLY A 246 16.33 -2.45 13.47
CA GLY A 246 15.68 -3.75 13.35
C GLY A 246 16.59 -4.94 13.68
N LEU A 247 15.98 -6.09 13.95
CA LEU A 247 16.66 -7.37 14.18
C LEU A 247 16.34 -8.33 13.04
N VAL A 248 17.37 -8.96 12.46
CA VAL A 248 17.27 -9.92 11.35
C VAL A 248 18.07 -11.18 11.68
N GLY A 249 17.54 -12.35 11.34
CA GLY A 249 18.17 -13.66 11.59
C GLY A 249 19.23 -14.03 10.54
N MET A 250 20.15 -13.12 10.26
CA MET A 250 21.20 -13.28 9.23
C MET A 250 22.52 -12.70 9.76
N GLU A 251 23.65 -13.19 9.25
CA GLU A 251 24.99 -12.70 9.61
C GLU A 251 25.30 -11.31 9.02
N PRO A 252 26.20 -10.52 9.64
CA PRO A 252 26.47 -9.15 9.18
C PRO A 252 26.93 -9.04 7.73
N ALA A 253 27.75 -9.99 7.25
CA ALA A 253 28.26 -10.00 5.88
C ALA A 253 27.14 -10.14 4.83
N LYS A 254 26.28 -11.17 4.97
CA LYS A 254 25.11 -11.38 4.09
C LYS A 254 24.11 -10.22 4.14
N VAL A 255 23.94 -9.57 5.30
CA VAL A 255 23.12 -8.36 5.42
C VAL A 255 23.73 -7.20 4.63
N ALA A 256 25.03 -6.96 4.73
CA ALA A 256 25.70 -5.89 3.99
C ALA A 256 25.70 -6.13 2.47
N GLU A 257 25.90 -7.37 2.03
CA GLU A 257 25.81 -7.77 0.62
C GLU A 257 24.43 -7.38 0.04
N ILE A 258 23.34 -7.78 0.70
CA ILE A 258 21.97 -7.45 0.28
C ILE A 258 21.70 -5.94 0.32
N LEU A 259 22.14 -5.24 1.37
CA LEU A 259 21.89 -3.80 1.50
C LEU A 259 22.68 -2.95 0.50
N LYS A 260 23.88 -3.40 0.10
CA LYS A 260 24.70 -2.73 -0.92
C LYS A 260 24.07 -2.81 -2.32
N ASP A 261 23.38 -3.90 -2.65
CA ASP A 261 22.63 -4.07 -3.90
C ASP A 261 21.21 -3.48 -3.77
N ARG A 262 21.12 -2.14 -3.81
CA ARG A 262 19.84 -1.41 -3.70
C ARG A 262 18.78 -1.86 -4.73
N PRO A 263 19.11 -2.12 -6.02
CA PRO A 263 18.15 -2.65 -6.99
C PRO A 263 17.36 -3.92 -6.56
N LEU A 264 17.89 -4.74 -5.65
CA LEU A 264 17.19 -5.93 -5.14
C LEU A 264 16.00 -5.62 -4.23
N TRP A 265 15.94 -4.44 -3.60
CA TRP A 265 14.96 -4.14 -2.55
C TRP A 265 14.34 -2.73 -2.62
N LEU A 266 15.04 -1.76 -3.20
CA LEU A 266 14.55 -0.40 -3.38
C LEU A 266 13.81 -0.28 -4.73
N ARG A 267 12.47 -0.36 -4.71
CA ARG A 267 11.58 -0.32 -5.89
C ARG A 267 11.85 0.84 -6.86
N ASP A 268 12.23 2.00 -6.32
CA ASP A 268 12.50 3.21 -7.09
C ASP A 268 13.95 3.29 -7.60
N CYS A 269 14.82 2.32 -7.30
CA CYS A 269 16.19 2.27 -7.84
C CYS A 269 16.20 1.71 -9.26
N ARG A 270 16.60 2.53 -10.24
CA ARG A 270 16.82 2.12 -11.64
C ARG A 270 18.08 1.26 -11.72
N SER A 271 19.20 1.84 -11.29
CA SER A 271 20.53 1.26 -11.39
C SER A 271 21.43 1.75 -10.25
N MET A 272 22.45 0.96 -9.95
CA MET A 272 23.57 1.31 -9.09
C MET A 272 24.83 0.68 -9.67
N GLU A 273 25.76 1.51 -10.15
CA GLU A 273 26.98 1.08 -10.84
C GLU A 273 28.21 1.43 -10.00
N VAL A 274 29.10 0.46 -9.80
CA VAL A 274 30.40 0.66 -9.16
C VAL A 274 31.39 1.15 -10.22
N VAL A 275 31.71 2.44 -10.19
CA VAL A 275 32.62 3.09 -11.15
C VAL A 275 34.09 2.87 -10.78
N ASN A 276 34.42 2.78 -9.49
CA ASN A 276 35.77 2.48 -9.03
C ASN A 276 35.76 1.84 -7.63
N VAL A 277 36.80 1.06 -7.31
CA VAL A 277 37.02 0.46 -5.99
C VAL A 277 38.46 0.72 -5.55
N LEU A 278 38.63 1.23 -4.33
CA LEU A 278 39.91 1.59 -3.73
C LEU A 278 40.07 0.88 -2.39
N PRO A 279 41.20 0.20 -2.12
CA PRO A 279 41.47 -0.38 -0.80
C PRO A 279 41.72 0.74 0.22
N ALA A 280 41.15 0.59 1.41
CA ALA A 280 41.20 1.60 2.47
C ALA A 280 41.73 0.99 3.79
N GLY A 281 43.01 1.20 4.06
CA GLY A 281 43.64 0.73 5.32
C GLY A 281 43.63 -0.78 5.48
N SER A 282 43.66 -1.25 6.74
CA SER A 282 43.89 -2.66 7.08
C SER A 282 42.67 -3.58 6.96
N ASN A 283 41.47 -3.07 6.62
CA ASN A 283 40.28 -3.89 6.32
C ASN A 283 39.10 -3.14 5.65
N GLY A 284 39.28 -1.89 5.21
CA GLY A 284 38.23 -1.08 4.61
C GLY A 284 38.25 -1.08 3.07
N THR A 285 37.12 -0.72 2.46
CA THR A 285 37.02 -0.47 1.01
C THR A 285 36.22 0.79 0.72
N ILE A 286 36.71 1.61 -0.21
CA ILE A 286 36.01 2.79 -0.73
C ILE A 286 35.53 2.46 -2.15
N GLU A 287 34.23 2.55 -2.38
CA GLU A 287 33.57 2.36 -3.68
C GLU A 287 33.05 3.72 -4.17
N LEU A 288 33.38 4.08 -5.41
CA LEU A 288 32.76 5.21 -6.10
C LEU A 288 31.58 4.68 -6.91
N LEU A 289 30.39 5.24 -6.68
CA LEU A 289 29.12 4.70 -7.15
C LEU A 289 28.33 5.76 -7.90
N TYR A 290 27.70 5.34 -9.00
CA TYR A 290 26.65 6.11 -9.65
C TYR A 290 25.30 5.41 -9.42
N MET A 291 24.35 6.10 -8.81
CA MET A 291 23.02 5.56 -8.50
C MET A 291 21.94 6.40 -9.19
N GLN A 292 20.95 5.74 -9.78
CA GLN A 292 19.80 6.39 -10.40
C GLN A 292 18.49 5.92 -9.75
N LEU A 293 17.59 6.87 -9.48
CA LEU A 293 16.25 6.64 -8.97
C LEU A 293 15.20 7.09 -9.99
N TYR A 294 14.19 6.25 -10.22
CA TYR A 294 13.01 6.60 -11.01
C TYR A 294 12.24 7.77 -10.39
N ALA A 295 11.56 8.54 -11.23
CA ALA A 295 10.60 9.53 -10.76
C ALA A 295 9.35 8.82 -10.17
N PRO A 296 8.84 9.25 -9.00
CA PRO A 296 7.66 8.64 -8.40
C PRO A 296 6.36 8.91 -9.20
N THR A 297 6.33 10.00 -9.97
CA THR A 297 5.18 10.47 -10.78
C THR A 297 5.71 11.07 -12.09
N THR A 298 4.84 11.26 -13.10
CA THR A 298 5.22 11.93 -14.35
C THR A 298 5.34 13.46 -14.24
N LEU A 299 5.14 14.04 -13.05
CA LEU A 299 5.15 15.49 -12.78
C LEU A 299 6.53 16.00 -12.33
N ALA A 300 7.55 15.13 -12.26
CA ALA A 300 8.88 15.46 -11.77
C ALA A 300 9.95 14.61 -12.48
N PRO A 301 11.19 15.12 -12.63
CA PRO A 301 12.31 14.37 -13.21
C PRO A 301 12.81 13.24 -12.30
N ALA A 302 13.54 12.30 -12.90
CA ALA A 302 14.28 11.26 -12.19
C ALA A 302 15.46 11.85 -11.41
N ARG A 303 16.00 11.12 -10.42
CA ARG A 303 17.16 11.56 -9.62
C ARG A 303 18.39 10.74 -9.94
N ASP A 304 19.55 11.38 -9.94
CA ASP A 304 20.85 10.70 -9.94
C ASP A 304 21.68 11.13 -8.72
N PHE A 305 22.63 10.27 -8.33
CA PHE A 305 23.52 10.48 -7.21
C PHE A 305 24.92 10.00 -7.56
N TRP A 306 25.92 10.81 -7.23
CA TRP A 306 27.32 10.46 -7.35
C TRP A 306 27.90 10.28 -5.95
N LEU A 307 28.11 9.03 -5.55
CA LEU A 307 28.33 8.64 -4.16
C LEU A 307 29.74 8.07 -3.94
N MET A 308 30.26 8.31 -2.75
CA MET A 308 31.30 7.50 -2.13
C MET A 308 30.64 6.61 -1.09
N ARG A 309 30.89 5.30 -1.15
CA ARG A 309 30.56 4.33 -0.10
C ARG A 309 31.85 3.84 0.54
N TYR A 310 31.94 3.92 1.86
CA TYR A 310 33.01 3.33 2.64
C TYR A 310 32.47 2.14 3.45
N THR A 311 33.06 0.96 3.24
CA THR A 311 32.78 -0.26 4.02
C THR A 311 33.95 -0.51 4.94
N SER A 312 33.71 -0.76 6.23
CA SER A 312 34.75 -1.08 7.21
C SER A 312 34.22 -1.91 8.38
N ILE A 313 35.11 -2.65 9.05
CA ILE A 313 34.82 -3.45 10.24
C ILE A 313 35.38 -2.70 11.45
N LEU A 314 34.55 -2.46 12.46
CA LEU A 314 34.94 -1.81 13.72
C LEU A 314 35.60 -2.80 14.69
N ASP A 315 36.31 -2.28 15.69
CA ASP A 315 37.00 -3.06 16.72
C ASP A 315 36.08 -3.99 17.53
N ASP A 316 34.77 -3.69 17.60
CA ASP A 316 33.75 -4.52 18.26
C ASP A 316 33.18 -5.64 17.36
N GLY A 317 33.70 -5.79 16.14
CA GLY A 317 33.22 -6.74 15.14
C GLY A 317 31.98 -6.30 14.38
N SER A 318 31.46 -5.09 14.61
CA SER A 318 30.37 -4.51 13.82
C SER A 318 30.85 -4.15 12.41
N LEU A 319 29.99 -4.41 11.42
CA LEU A 319 30.23 -4.01 10.03
C LEU A 319 29.51 -2.68 9.75
N VAL A 320 30.22 -1.71 9.19
CA VAL A 320 29.68 -0.41 8.79
C VAL A 320 29.82 -0.25 7.28
N VAL A 321 28.75 0.25 6.66
CA VAL A 321 28.71 0.72 5.27
C VAL A 321 28.13 2.13 5.31
N CYS A 322 28.95 3.16 5.19
CA CYS A 322 28.50 4.56 5.18
C CYS A 322 28.64 5.19 3.79
N GLU A 323 27.66 5.99 3.38
CA GLU A 323 27.53 6.57 2.05
C GLU A 323 27.36 8.10 2.13
N ARG A 324 27.93 8.82 1.16
CA ARG A 324 27.79 10.28 1.00
C ARG A 324 27.95 10.69 -0.46
N SER A 325 27.23 11.71 -0.92
CA SER A 325 27.47 12.35 -2.21
C SER A 325 28.84 13.05 -2.24
N LEU A 326 29.53 12.93 -3.37
CA LEU A 326 30.79 13.62 -3.62
C LEU A 326 30.53 14.93 -4.36
N SER A 327 31.10 16.02 -3.83
CA SER A 327 31.10 17.33 -4.48
C SER A 327 32.52 17.86 -4.67
N SER A 328 32.73 18.71 -5.69
CA SER A 328 34.03 19.38 -5.88
C SER A 328 34.38 20.31 -4.72
N LYS A 329 33.38 20.81 -3.99
CA LYS A 329 33.57 21.63 -2.76
C LYS A 329 34.32 20.88 -1.67
N GLN A 330 34.21 19.54 -1.62
CA GLN A 330 34.89 18.67 -0.66
C GLN A 330 36.20 18.08 -1.22
N GLY A 331 36.67 18.50 -2.41
CA GLY A 331 37.81 17.89 -3.08
C GLY A 331 37.54 16.48 -3.65
N GLY A 332 36.27 16.08 -3.72
CA GLY A 332 35.84 14.84 -4.35
C GLY A 332 35.89 14.92 -5.89
N PRO A 333 36.00 13.78 -6.60
CA PRO A 333 35.97 13.75 -8.05
C PRO A 333 34.60 14.23 -8.54
N SER A 334 34.54 15.19 -9.46
CA SER A 334 33.27 15.74 -9.95
C SER A 334 32.73 14.95 -11.13
N MET A 335 31.50 14.43 -11.02
CA MET A 335 30.79 13.77 -12.11
C MET A 335 29.80 14.76 -12.77
N PRO A 336 29.84 14.95 -14.11
CA PRO A 336 28.94 15.87 -14.83
C PRO A 336 27.45 15.66 -14.54
N LEU A 337 26.62 16.66 -14.87
CA LEU A 337 25.17 16.49 -14.83
C LEU A 337 24.71 15.64 -16.02
N VAL A 338 23.93 14.60 -15.75
CA VAL A 338 23.39 13.69 -16.77
C VAL A 338 21.92 14.01 -16.98
N GLN A 339 21.55 14.57 -18.13
CA GLN A 339 20.15 14.80 -18.45
C GLN A 339 19.44 13.45 -18.74
N PRO A 340 18.14 13.29 -18.39
CA PRO A 340 17.23 14.28 -17.80
C PRO A 340 17.15 14.22 -16.27
N PHE A 341 18.20 13.73 -15.57
CA PHE A 341 18.20 13.59 -14.12
C PHE A 341 18.49 14.92 -13.40
N VAL A 342 17.94 15.05 -12.19
CA VAL A 342 18.35 16.05 -11.20
C VAL A 342 19.26 15.41 -10.17
N ARG A 343 20.42 16.01 -9.93
CA ARG A 343 21.42 15.52 -8.97
C ARG A 343 20.96 15.77 -7.55
N GLY A 344 20.66 14.69 -6.82
CA GLY A 344 20.41 14.76 -5.38
C GLY A 344 21.72 14.72 -4.56
N GLU A 345 21.63 15.17 -3.31
CA GLU A 345 22.73 15.05 -2.34
C GLU A 345 22.39 13.98 -1.30
N MET A 346 23.27 13.00 -1.12
CA MET A 346 23.20 12.09 0.02
C MET A 346 24.14 12.63 1.10
N LEU A 347 23.58 13.12 2.20
CA LEU A 347 24.34 13.45 3.39
C LEU A 347 24.73 12.13 4.11
N PRO A 348 25.73 12.12 5.01
CA PRO A 348 26.23 10.88 5.63
C PRO A 348 25.11 9.96 6.12
N SER A 349 25.00 8.83 5.43
CA SER A 349 23.93 7.83 5.47
C SER A 349 24.52 6.42 5.50
N GLY A 350 23.69 5.38 5.59
CA GLY A 350 24.10 3.99 5.41
C GLY A 350 23.65 3.05 6.53
N PHE A 351 24.47 2.05 6.82
CA PHE A 351 24.12 0.86 7.60
C PHE A 351 25.20 0.54 8.65
N LEU A 352 24.79 0.38 9.92
CA LEU A 352 25.59 -0.18 11.01
C LEU A 352 24.99 -1.52 11.40
N ILE A 353 25.73 -2.59 11.18
CA ILE A 353 25.27 -3.97 11.31
C ILE A 353 26.08 -4.65 12.41
N ARG A 354 25.45 -4.88 13.55
CA ARG A 354 26.08 -5.41 14.76
C ARG A 354 25.71 -6.88 14.94
N PRO A 355 26.68 -7.79 15.17
CA PRO A 355 26.37 -9.19 15.48
C PRO A 355 25.55 -9.29 16.77
N SER A 356 24.72 -10.34 16.87
CA SER A 356 23.84 -10.59 18.01
C SER A 356 24.02 -12.02 18.53
N ASP A 357 24.07 -12.18 19.85
CA ASP A 357 24.34 -13.43 20.58
C ASP A 357 23.40 -14.61 20.20
N GLY A 358 22.29 -14.33 19.53
CA GLY A 358 21.30 -15.30 19.06
C GLY A 358 21.49 -15.83 17.63
N GLY A 359 22.60 -15.51 16.95
CA GLY A 359 22.84 -15.94 15.57
C GLY A 359 22.14 -15.06 14.51
N GLY A 360 22.21 -13.74 14.69
CA GLY A 360 21.63 -12.76 13.76
C GLY A 360 22.31 -11.40 13.89
N SER A 361 21.71 -10.37 13.30
CA SER A 361 22.24 -9.00 13.25
C SER A 361 21.23 -7.96 13.74
N VAL A 362 21.71 -7.00 14.53
CA VAL A 362 21.01 -5.75 14.85
C VAL A 362 21.45 -4.70 13.84
N ILE A 363 20.51 -4.14 13.11
CA ILE A 363 20.77 -3.25 11.97
C ILE A 363 20.26 -1.86 12.33
N HIS A 364 21.11 -0.86 12.19
CA HIS A 364 20.76 0.56 12.23
C HIS A 364 20.94 1.13 10.82
N ILE A 365 19.87 1.70 10.27
CA ILE A 365 19.83 2.36 8.97
C ILE A 365 19.68 3.86 9.21
N VAL A 366 20.43 4.68 8.48
CA VAL A 366 20.22 6.12 8.37
C VAL A 366 20.12 6.47 6.89
N ASP A 367 19.00 7.05 6.49
CA ASP A 367 18.82 7.64 5.16
C ASP A 367 18.71 9.16 5.35
N HIS A 368 19.65 9.94 4.80
CA HIS A 368 19.67 11.40 4.91
C HIS A 368 19.96 12.01 3.52
N LEU A 369 18.96 12.65 2.93
CA LEU A 369 18.95 13.03 1.51
C LEU A 369 18.49 14.48 1.35
N ASP A 370 19.13 15.23 0.46
CA ASP A 370 18.47 16.33 -0.25
C ASP A 370 18.04 15.81 -1.62
N LEU A 371 16.74 15.95 -1.91
CA LEU A 371 16.09 15.47 -3.13
C LEU A 371 15.82 16.60 -4.13
N GLU A 372 16.41 17.77 -3.90
CA GLU A 372 16.24 19.01 -4.66
C GLU A 372 14.76 19.38 -4.83
N PRO A 373 14.00 19.59 -3.73
CA PRO A 373 12.55 19.83 -3.76
C PRO A 373 12.17 21.09 -4.56
N TRP A 374 13.08 22.04 -4.72
CA TRP A 374 12.88 23.24 -5.53
C TRP A 374 12.92 22.97 -7.04
N SER A 375 13.43 21.82 -7.48
CA SER A 375 13.44 21.39 -8.88
C SER A 375 12.09 20.88 -9.40
N VAL A 376 11.09 20.72 -8.52
CA VAL A 376 9.77 20.15 -8.87
C VAL A 376 8.61 21.13 -8.69
N PRO A 377 7.47 20.92 -9.38
CA PRO A 377 6.26 21.70 -9.14
C PRO A 377 5.81 21.65 -7.68
N GLU A 378 5.37 22.80 -7.16
CA GLU A 378 4.97 22.97 -5.76
C GLU A 378 3.99 21.91 -5.25
N VAL A 379 3.05 21.48 -6.10
CA VAL A 379 2.04 20.48 -5.72
C VAL A 379 2.60 19.08 -5.45
N VAL A 380 3.76 18.72 -6.01
CA VAL A 380 4.45 17.45 -5.74
C VAL A 380 5.68 17.61 -4.84
N ARG A 381 6.01 18.84 -4.44
CA ARG A 381 7.16 19.15 -3.57
C ARG A 381 7.15 18.37 -2.23
N PRO A 382 6.00 18.20 -1.53
CA PRO A 382 5.98 17.44 -0.27
C PRO A 382 6.44 15.98 -0.39
N LEU A 383 6.41 15.39 -1.61
CA LEU A 383 6.93 14.04 -1.85
C LEU A 383 8.47 13.94 -1.69
N TYR A 384 9.16 15.08 -1.73
CA TYR A 384 10.61 15.21 -1.63
C TYR A 384 11.06 15.90 -0.32
N GLU A 385 10.14 16.56 0.38
CA GLU A 385 10.34 17.21 1.68
C GLU A 385 9.85 16.34 2.86
N SER A 386 9.23 15.19 2.60
CA SER A 386 8.74 14.29 3.64
C SER A 386 9.77 13.24 4.07
N SER A 387 10.32 13.40 5.28
CA SER A 387 11.11 12.37 5.96
C SER A 387 10.33 11.06 6.16
N ALA A 388 8.99 11.12 6.28
CA ALA A 388 8.15 9.93 6.38
C ALA A 388 8.12 9.13 5.06
N MET A 389 8.06 9.81 3.90
CA MET A 389 8.17 9.17 2.59
C MET A 389 9.50 8.43 2.41
N VAL A 390 10.62 9.05 2.79
CA VAL A 390 11.95 8.42 2.76
C VAL A 390 12.00 7.20 3.67
N ALA A 391 11.56 7.35 4.93
CA ALA A 391 11.55 6.27 5.90
C ALA A 391 10.75 5.04 5.41
N GLN A 392 9.63 5.24 4.72
CA GLN A 392 8.80 4.16 4.20
C GLN A 392 9.39 3.51 2.94
N LYS A 393 9.79 4.32 1.96
CA LYS A 393 10.30 3.84 0.68
C LYS A 393 11.69 3.22 0.77
N MET A 394 12.51 3.63 1.74
CA MET A 394 13.89 3.20 1.88
C MET A 394 14.09 2.39 3.17
N SER A 395 14.06 3.02 4.34
CA SER A 395 14.46 2.37 5.60
C SER A 395 13.57 1.18 5.98
N MET A 396 12.24 1.32 5.85
CA MET A 396 11.29 0.24 6.11
C MET A 396 11.32 -0.83 5.01
N ALA A 397 11.49 -0.45 3.75
CA ALA A 397 11.61 -1.39 2.63
C ALA A 397 12.82 -2.31 2.80
N ALA A 398 13.99 -1.76 3.18
CA ALA A 398 15.19 -2.52 3.51
C ALA A 398 14.95 -3.54 4.64
N LEU A 399 14.34 -3.11 5.77
CA LEU A 399 14.05 -4.00 6.89
C LEU A 399 13.01 -5.07 6.56
N ARG A 400 11.97 -4.75 5.77
CA ARG A 400 10.99 -5.73 5.26
C ARG A 400 11.67 -6.78 4.38
N TYR A 401 12.47 -6.35 3.42
CA TYR A 401 13.17 -7.24 2.49
C TYR A 401 14.12 -8.20 3.22
N LEU A 402 14.97 -7.70 4.10
CA LEU A 402 15.88 -8.54 4.89
C LEU A 402 15.14 -9.54 5.78
N ARG A 403 14.01 -9.13 6.38
CA ARG A 403 13.14 -10.06 7.12
C ARG A 403 12.57 -11.13 6.21
N GLN A 404 12.08 -10.78 5.02
CA GLN A 404 11.55 -11.75 4.07
C GLN A 404 12.62 -12.79 3.68
N VAL A 405 13.81 -12.35 3.26
CA VAL A 405 14.91 -13.25 2.89
C VAL A 405 15.30 -14.18 4.05
N ALA A 406 15.43 -13.66 5.26
CA ALA A 406 15.74 -14.47 6.45
C ALA A 406 14.69 -15.56 6.74
N HIS A 407 13.40 -15.31 6.49
CA HIS A 407 12.35 -16.31 6.69
C HIS A 407 12.35 -17.36 5.58
N GLU A 408 12.64 -16.99 4.34
CA GLU A 408 12.74 -17.93 3.21
C GLU A 408 13.93 -18.89 3.36
N ASP A 409 15.10 -18.38 3.80
CA ASP A 409 16.27 -19.21 4.15
C ASP A 409 15.94 -20.25 5.25
N THR A 410 15.02 -19.92 6.17
CA THR A 410 14.68 -20.76 7.33
C THR A 410 13.55 -21.75 7.03
N HIS A 411 12.67 -21.44 6.08
CA HIS A 411 11.41 -22.15 5.85
C HIS A 411 11.08 -22.27 4.36
N SER A 412 11.52 -23.36 3.71
CA SER A 412 11.11 -23.79 2.37
C SER A 412 9.67 -24.32 2.32
N VAL A 413 8.71 -23.53 2.81
CA VAL A 413 7.29 -23.87 2.79
C VAL A 413 6.72 -23.55 1.42
N ILE A 414 6.42 -24.61 0.65
CA ILE A 414 5.63 -24.53 -0.56
C ILE A 414 4.22 -24.03 -0.19
N THR A 415 3.90 -22.80 -0.54
CA THR A 415 2.51 -22.31 -0.53
C THR A 415 1.73 -23.02 -1.65
N GLY A 416 0.41 -23.17 -1.48
CA GLY A 416 -0.41 -24.21 -2.14
C GLY A 416 -0.56 -24.18 -3.67
N TRP A 417 0.22 -23.36 -4.38
CA TRP A 417 0.26 -23.25 -5.84
C TRP A 417 1.62 -23.60 -6.46
N GLY A 418 2.58 -24.10 -5.68
CA GLY A 418 3.81 -24.73 -6.19
C GLY A 418 4.93 -23.78 -6.65
N ARG A 419 4.70 -22.47 -6.76
CA ARG A 419 5.79 -21.48 -6.96
C ARG A 419 6.41 -21.08 -5.61
N GLN A 420 7.73 -20.89 -5.60
CA GLN A 420 8.47 -20.49 -4.40
C GLN A 420 8.22 -19.00 -4.06
N PRO A 421 8.26 -18.60 -2.77
CA PRO A 421 8.12 -17.20 -2.36
C PRO A 421 9.07 -16.22 -3.10
N ALA A 422 10.30 -16.64 -3.37
CA ALA A 422 11.27 -15.88 -4.16
C ALA A 422 10.78 -15.57 -5.59
N ALA A 423 10.13 -16.52 -6.27
CA ALA A 423 9.60 -16.32 -7.62
C ALA A 423 8.43 -15.32 -7.63
N LEU A 424 7.56 -15.39 -6.62
CA LEU A 424 6.45 -14.42 -6.44
C LEU A 424 6.98 -13.00 -6.20
N ARG A 425 8.05 -12.86 -5.42
CA ARG A 425 8.74 -11.57 -5.22
C ARG A 425 9.36 -11.07 -6.52
N ALA A 426 10.04 -11.94 -7.28
CA ALA A 426 10.63 -11.59 -8.57
C ALA A 426 9.56 -11.09 -9.56
N LEU A 427 8.37 -11.71 -9.58
CA LEU A 427 7.24 -11.26 -10.39
C LEU A 427 6.71 -9.86 -9.96
N SER A 428 6.55 -9.60 -8.66
CA SER A 428 6.20 -8.26 -8.14
C SER A 428 7.25 -7.20 -8.54
N GLN A 429 8.53 -7.53 -8.39
CA GLN A 429 9.63 -6.64 -8.77
C GLN A 429 9.65 -6.37 -10.28
N LYS A 430 9.39 -7.39 -11.11
CA LYS A 430 9.28 -7.28 -12.57
C LYS A 430 8.12 -6.38 -12.99
N LEU A 431 6.95 -6.51 -12.35
CA LEU A 431 5.81 -5.61 -12.54
C LEU A 431 6.16 -4.16 -12.16
N THR A 432 6.72 -3.96 -10.96
CA THR A 432 7.03 -2.63 -10.43
C THR A 432 8.11 -1.92 -11.24
N ARG A 433 9.20 -2.63 -11.58
CA ARG A 433 10.29 -2.09 -12.42
C ARG A 433 9.78 -1.73 -13.80
N GLY A 434 9.07 -2.64 -14.48
CA GLY A 434 8.56 -2.38 -15.82
C GLY A 434 7.53 -1.25 -15.88
N PHE A 435 6.78 -1.00 -14.81
CA PHE A 435 5.93 0.19 -14.65
C PHE A 435 6.79 1.46 -14.45
N ASN A 436 7.78 1.44 -13.55
CA ASN A 436 8.67 2.57 -13.29
C ASN A 436 9.49 3.01 -14.52
N GLU A 437 9.99 2.07 -15.33
CA GLU A 437 10.67 2.36 -16.61
C GLU A 437 9.83 3.23 -17.55
N THR A 438 8.52 2.96 -17.66
CA THR A 438 7.65 3.66 -18.61
C THR A 438 7.26 5.04 -18.13
N LEU A 439 7.11 5.22 -16.81
CA LEU A 439 6.92 6.53 -16.19
C LEU A 439 8.11 7.45 -16.49
N GLY A 440 9.33 6.95 -16.28
CA GLY A 440 10.57 7.68 -16.59
C GLY A 440 10.68 8.05 -18.07
N GLY A 441 10.40 7.11 -18.98
CA GLY A 441 10.46 7.35 -20.43
C GLY A 441 11.86 7.80 -20.89
N LEU A 442 12.90 7.24 -20.29
CA LEU A 442 14.29 7.62 -20.52
C LEU A 442 14.80 7.12 -21.88
N ALA A 443 15.55 7.98 -22.58
CA ALA A 443 16.15 7.66 -23.87
C ALA A 443 17.14 6.47 -23.80
N ASP A 444 17.89 6.38 -22.69
CA ASP A 444 18.77 5.25 -22.36
C ASP A 444 18.04 3.89 -22.42
N ASP A 445 16.78 3.84 -21.97
CA ASP A 445 15.94 2.64 -21.96
C ASP A 445 15.26 2.39 -23.33
N GLY A 446 15.58 3.21 -24.35
CA GLY A 446 15.01 3.14 -25.69
C GLY A 446 13.65 3.83 -25.86
N TRP A 447 13.20 4.63 -24.88
CA TRP A 447 11.95 5.39 -24.99
C TRP A 447 12.17 6.76 -25.65
N SER A 448 11.26 7.15 -26.54
CA SER A 448 11.12 8.52 -27.04
C SER A 448 9.68 9.01 -26.87
N VAL A 449 9.48 10.31 -26.68
CA VAL A 449 8.13 10.92 -26.61
C VAL A 449 7.65 11.18 -28.03
N ILE A 450 6.39 10.82 -28.33
CA ILE A 450 5.73 11.25 -29.57
C ILE A 450 5.30 12.69 -29.35
N GLU A 451 5.88 13.62 -30.12
CA GLU A 451 5.51 15.04 -30.05
C GLU A 451 4.01 15.22 -30.27
N SER A 452 3.41 16.05 -29.41
CA SER A 452 2.04 16.51 -29.55
C SER A 452 2.03 18.03 -29.64
N ASP A 453 0.95 18.59 -30.15
CA ASP A 453 0.68 20.01 -30.36
C ASP A 453 0.65 20.89 -29.09
N GLY A 454 1.04 20.33 -27.93
CA GLY A 454 1.07 20.99 -26.63
C GLY A 454 -0.27 21.01 -25.89
N VAL A 455 -1.32 20.38 -26.44
CA VAL A 455 -2.70 20.41 -25.90
C VAL A 455 -3.12 19.06 -25.25
N ASP A 456 -2.28 18.02 -25.33
CA ASP A 456 -2.60 16.68 -24.81
C ASP A 456 -2.36 16.53 -23.29
N ASP A 457 -3.43 16.24 -22.53
CA ASP A 457 -3.38 15.79 -21.12
C ASP A 457 -2.71 14.41 -20.91
N VAL A 458 -2.34 13.72 -22.00
CA VAL A 458 -1.82 12.34 -22.00
C VAL A 458 -0.50 12.32 -22.77
N CYS A 459 0.59 12.05 -22.07
CA CYS A 459 1.90 11.85 -22.69
C CYS A 459 1.96 10.45 -23.34
N ILE A 460 2.39 10.40 -24.60
CA ILE A 460 2.65 9.15 -25.32
C ILE A 460 4.16 9.00 -25.51
N SER A 461 4.72 7.88 -25.03
CA SER A 461 6.11 7.50 -25.33
C SER A 461 6.15 6.15 -26.05
N VAL A 462 7.07 6.01 -27.01
CA VAL A 462 7.25 4.80 -27.82
C VAL A 462 8.63 4.21 -27.58
N ASN A 463 8.75 2.89 -27.67
CA ASN A 463 10.00 2.16 -27.53
C ASN A 463 10.05 1.07 -28.60
N SER A 464 10.90 1.29 -29.60
CA SER A 464 11.12 0.37 -30.73
C SER A 464 12.46 -0.37 -30.60
N SER A 465 13.04 -0.43 -29.40
CA SER A 465 14.36 -1.04 -29.18
C SER A 465 14.30 -2.57 -29.34
N PRO A 466 15.29 -3.20 -30.02
CA PRO A 466 15.29 -4.65 -30.22
C PRO A 466 15.25 -5.46 -28.91
N SER A 467 15.80 -4.95 -27.81
CA SER A 467 15.76 -5.62 -26.50
C SER A 467 14.34 -5.72 -25.94
N LYS A 468 13.54 -4.65 -26.01
CA LYS A 468 12.15 -4.64 -25.52
C LYS A 468 11.19 -5.33 -26.49
N VAL A 469 11.46 -5.20 -27.80
CA VAL A 469 10.75 -5.91 -28.88
C VAL A 469 10.97 -7.42 -28.80
N MET A 470 12.21 -7.88 -28.66
CA MET A 470 12.54 -9.31 -28.59
C MET A 470 12.17 -9.94 -27.23
N SER A 471 11.90 -9.11 -26.22
CA SER A 471 11.16 -9.53 -25.03
C SER A 471 9.71 -9.89 -25.39
N CYS A 472 9.02 -9.03 -26.16
CA CYS A 472 7.61 -9.23 -26.55
C CYS A 472 7.39 -10.35 -27.58
N THR A 473 8.42 -10.80 -28.31
CA THR A 473 8.31 -11.92 -29.26
C THR A 473 8.23 -13.28 -28.57
N ALA A 474 7.07 -13.62 -28.02
CA ALA A 474 6.77 -14.96 -27.58
C ALA A 474 6.53 -15.89 -28.79
N THR A 475 7.32 -16.97 -28.91
CA THR A 475 7.04 -18.06 -29.85
C THR A 475 5.94 -18.95 -29.29
N PHE A 476 4.70 -18.73 -29.75
CA PHE A 476 3.60 -19.63 -29.47
C PHE A 476 3.83 -21.02 -30.09
N SER A 477 3.18 -22.04 -29.52
CA SER A 477 3.26 -23.46 -29.90
C SER A 477 2.92 -23.78 -31.37
N ASP A 478 2.38 -22.82 -32.13
CA ASP A 478 1.95 -22.98 -33.53
C ASP A 478 3.01 -22.50 -34.54
N GLY A 479 4.19 -22.05 -34.09
CA GLY A 479 5.35 -21.77 -34.95
C GLY A 479 5.27 -20.49 -35.80
N LEU A 480 4.29 -19.63 -35.57
CA LEU A 480 4.18 -18.32 -36.22
C LEU A 480 4.81 -17.21 -35.36
N PRO A 481 5.79 -16.44 -35.85
CA PRO A 481 6.41 -15.36 -35.10
C PRO A 481 5.46 -14.15 -34.99
N MET A 482 5.37 -13.57 -33.79
CA MET A 482 4.73 -12.28 -33.56
C MET A 482 5.63 -11.15 -34.08
N VAL A 483 5.11 -10.24 -34.88
CA VAL A 483 5.86 -9.12 -35.50
C VAL A 483 5.46 -7.77 -34.87
N SER A 484 5.36 -7.70 -33.55
CA SER A 484 5.36 -6.39 -32.88
C SER A 484 6.71 -5.71 -33.11
N THR A 485 6.72 -4.45 -33.53
CA THR A 485 7.97 -3.70 -33.77
C THR A 485 8.27 -2.69 -32.67
N GLY A 486 7.39 -2.55 -31.68
CA GLY A 486 7.59 -1.64 -30.55
C GLY A 486 6.51 -1.78 -29.47
N VAL A 487 6.75 -1.08 -28.37
CA VAL A 487 5.83 -0.89 -27.26
C VAL A 487 5.54 0.60 -27.13
N LEU A 488 4.27 0.96 -27.04
CA LEU A 488 3.79 2.32 -26.77
C LEU A 488 3.29 2.37 -25.32
N CYS A 489 3.62 3.44 -24.60
CA CYS A 489 3.08 3.74 -23.29
C CYS A 489 2.32 5.06 -23.32
N ALA A 490 1.07 5.05 -22.87
CA ALA A 490 0.29 6.25 -22.62
C ALA A 490 0.24 6.51 -21.11
N LYS A 491 0.65 7.70 -20.68
CA LYS A 491 0.80 8.05 -19.26
C LYS A 491 0.25 9.44 -18.95
N ALA A 492 -0.34 9.57 -17.76
CA ALA A 492 -0.92 10.81 -17.25
C ALA A 492 -0.77 10.86 -15.73
N SER A 493 -0.83 12.07 -15.16
CA SER A 493 -0.96 12.26 -13.71
C SER A 493 -2.09 13.26 -13.41
N MET A 494 -2.83 13.01 -12.34
CA MET A 494 -3.90 13.88 -11.85
C MET A 494 -3.78 14.13 -10.35
N LEU A 495 -4.39 15.21 -9.89
CA LEU A 495 -4.50 15.54 -8.47
C LEU A 495 -5.87 15.11 -7.96
N LEU A 496 -5.88 14.33 -6.89
CA LEU A 496 -7.08 13.94 -6.15
C LEU A 496 -7.23 14.82 -4.92
N GLN A 497 -8.48 15.13 -4.57
CA GLN A 497 -8.84 15.92 -3.40
C GLN A 497 -9.94 15.19 -2.60
N ASP A 498 -9.74 15.10 -1.29
CA ASP A 498 -10.63 14.49 -0.30
C ASP A 498 -10.94 13.01 -0.53
N VAL A 499 -10.07 12.28 -1.23
CA VAL A 499 -10.17 10.83 -1.46
C VAL A 499 -9.11 10.07 -0.67
N SER A 500 -9.53 9.07 0.09
CA SER A 500 -8.65 8.06 0.70
C SER A 500 -7.99 7.18 -0.39
N PRO A 501 -6.65 7.22 -0.58
CA PRO A 501 -5.96 6.42 -1.60
C PRO A 501 -6.24 4.90 -1.50
N PRO A 502 -6.23 4.27 -0.30
CA PRO A 502 -6.59 2.86 -0.16
C PRO A 502 -8.00 2.55 -0.63
N SER A 503 -8.96 3.44 -0.36
CA SER A 503 -10.37 3.22 -0.70
C SER A 503 -10.68 3.43 -2.19
N LEU A 504 -10.00 4.38 -2.86
CA LEU A 504 -10.06 4.46 -4.33
C LEU A 504 -9.39 3.25 -4.98
N LEU A 505 -8.21 2.84 -4.50
CA LEU A 505 -7.49 1.69 -5.08
C LEU A 505 -8.31 0.40 -4.94
N ARG A 506 -8.92 0.17 -3.77
CA ARG A 506 -9.81 -0.96 -3.51
C ARG A 506 -10.99 -0.99 -4.50
N PHE A 507 -11.65 0.16 -4.72
CA PHE A 507 -12.73 0.28 -5.71
C PHE A 507 -12.23 -0.04 -7.13
N LEU A 508 -11.08 0.48 -7.54
CA LEU A 508 -10.53 0.22 -8.88
C LEU A 508 -10.18 -1.26 -9.07
N ARG A 509 -9.67 -1.93 -8.04
CA ARG A 509 -9.40 -3.37 -8.04
C ARG A 509 -10.69 -4.20 -8.14
N GLU A 510 -11.69 -3.91 -7.31
CA GLU A 510 -12.91 -4.72 -7.17
C GLU A 510 -13.95 -4.45 -8.27
N HIS A 511 -13.86 -3.30 -8.95
CA HIS A 511 -14.83 -2.86 -9.95
C HIS A 511 -14.17 -2.45 -11.28
N ARG A 512 -13.28 -3.29 -11.81
CA ARG A 512 -12.60 -3.06 -13.11
C ARG A 512 -13.56 -2.64 -14.24
N SER A 513 -14.73 -3.27 -14.33
CA SER A 513 -15.76 -2.96 -15.33
C SER A 513 -16.39 -1.56 -15.23
N ARG A 514 -16.13 -0.81 -14.15
CA ARG A 514 -16.60 0.59 -13.98
C ARG A 514 -15.65 1.62 -14.57
N TRP A 515 -14.42 1.25 -14.91
CA TRP A 515 -13.40 2.15 -15.49
C TRP A 515 -12.70 1.59 -16.73
N ALA A 516 -12.68 0.28 -16.93
CA ALA A 516 -12.16 -0.37 -18.13
C ALA A 516 -13.29 -0.76 -19.10
N ASP A 517 -13.10 -0.45 -20.39
CA ASP A 517 -14.00 -0.84 -21.49
C ASP A 517 -13.67 -2.28 -21.93
N SER A 518 -14.64 -3.19 -21.94
CA SER A 518 -14.43 -4.61 -22.30
C SER A 518 -13.87 -4.81 -23.71
N SER A 519 -14.17 -3.90 -24.65
CA SER A 519 -13.69 -3.97 -26.03
C SER A 519 -12.23 -3.54 -26.17
N LEU A 520 -11.78 -2.61 -25.32
CA LEU A 520 -10.39 -2.12 -25.31
C LEU A 520 -9.51 -2.95 -24.38
N ASP A 521 -10.00 -3.42 -23.23
CA ASP A 521 -9.31 -4.45 -22.43
C ASP A 521 -9.03 -5.71 -23.26
N ALA A 522 -9.95 -6.12 -24.14
CA ALA A 522 -9.73 -7.20 -25.10
C ALA A 522 -8.66 -6.88 -26.17
N PHE A 523 -8.45 -5.60 -26.50
CA PHE A 523 -7.35 -5.13 -27.35
C PHE A 523 -6.01 -5.15 -26.60
N PHE A 524 -5.91 -4.60 -25.38
CA PHE A 524 -4.70 -4.70 -24.52
C PHE A 524 -4.24 -6.15 -24.36
N ALA A 525 -5.20 -7.01 -24.10
CA ALA A 525 -5.08 -8.45 -24.01
C ALA A 525 -4.60 -9.13 -25.30
N SER A 526 -5.07 -8.67 -26.46
CA SER A 526 -4.82 -9.32 -27.76
C SER A 526 -3.71 -8.67 -28.59
N ALA A 527 -3.16 -7.52 -28.17
CA ALA A 527 -1.99 -6.88 -28.77
C ALA A 527 -0.72 -7.75 -28.74
N LEU A 528 -0.73 -8.84 -27.95
CA LEU A 528 0.28 -9.90 -27.92
C LEU A 528 0.03 -11.03 -28.94
N LYS A 529 -0.74 -10.81 -30.02
CA LYS A 529 -1.11 -11.86 -30.99
C LYS A 529 -0.86 -11.44 -32.45
N PRO A 530 -0.42 -12.35 -33.35
CA PRO A 530 0.20 -11.95 -34.63
C PRO A 530 -0.72 -11.40 -35.74
N ASN A 531 -2.05 -11.38 -35.57
CA ASN A 531 -3.01 -11.19 -36.67
C ASN A 531 -4.17 -10.21 -36.36
N PHE A 532 -4.11 -9.41 -35.27
CA PHE A 532 -5.29 -8.70 -34.78
C PHE A 532 -5.68 -7.43 -35.56
N CYS A 533 -4.81 -6.96 -36.46
CA CYS A 533 -4.84 -5.62 -37.04
C CYS A 533 -5.92 -5.35 -38.10
N ASN A 534 -6.80 -6.33 -38.39
CA ASN A 534 -7.76 -6.30 -39.50
C ASN A 534 -9.25 -6.39 -39.11
N LEU A 535 -9.61 -6.28 -37.83
CA LEU A 535 -11.01 -6.39 -37.39
C LEU A 535 -11.69 -5.03 -37.14
N PRO A 536 -12.86 -4.75 -37.76
CA PRO A 536 -13.60 -3.51 -37.51
C PRO A 536 -14.23 -3.50 -36.12
N MET A 537 -14.05 -2.40 -35.38
CA MET A 537 -14.46 -2.28 -33.98
C MET A 537 -15.99 -2.14 -33.83
N SER A 538 -16.68 -3.26 -33.65
CA SER A 538 -18.11 -3.33 -33.33
C SER A 538 -18.35 -3.39 -31.82
N ARG A 539 -19.37 -2.68 -31.32
CA ARG A 539 -19.73 -2.68 -29.89
C ARG A 539 -20.33 -4.03 -29.50
N LEU A 540 -19.66 -4.79 -28.64
CA LEU A 540 -20.10 -6.14 -28.25
C LEU A 540 -19.86 -6.42 -26.75
N GLY A 541 -20.84 -7.08 -26.12
CA GLY A 541 -20.66 -7.96 -24.95
C GLY A 541 -20.14 -7.37 -23.63
N GLY A 542 -20.99 -7.36 -22.60
CA GLY A 542 -20.56 -7.10 -21.22
C GLY A 542 -19.75 -8.26 -20.61
N PHE A 543 -19.00 -7.97 -19.55
CA PHE A 543 -18.16 -8.93 -18.83
C PHE A 543 -18.95 -10.16 -18.34
N SER A 544 -18.59 -11.36 -18.82
CA SER A 544 -18.87 -12.60 -18.11
C SER A 544 -17.88 -12.77 -16.95
N GLY A 545 -18.32 -13.40 -15.86
CA GLY A 545 -17.74 -13.26 -14.51
C GLY A 545 -16.21 -13.34 -14.42
N GLN A 546 -15.61 -12.37 -13.72
CA GLN A 546 -14.19 -12.38 -13.38
C GLN A 546 -13.92 -13.49 -12.35
N VAL A 547 -12.93 -14.33 -12.62
CA VAL A 547 -12.42 -15.30 -11.64
C VAL A 547 -11.07 -14.77 -11.15
N ILE A 548 -11.02 -14.40 -9.88
CA ILE A 548 -9.79 -13.99 -9.19
C ILE A 548 -9.17 -15.23 -8.54
N LEU A 549 -7.94 -15.53 -8.92
CA LEU A 549 -7.13 -16.62 -8.38
C LEU A 549 -5.96 -16.00 -7.59
N PRO A 550 -6.07 -15.87 -6.25
CA PRO A 550 -4.97 -15.35 -5.44
C PRO A 550 -3.79 -16.34 -5.46
N LEU A 551 -2.62 -15.88 -5.93
CA LEU A 551 -1.43 -16.74 -6.04
C LEU A 551 -0.78 -16.94 -4.67
N ALA A 552 -0.57 -15.84 -3.94
CA ALA A 552 -0.05 -15.85 -2.57
C ALA A 552 -0.24 -14.49 -1.89
N HIS A 553 -0.07 -14.49 -0.57
CA HIS A 553 0.36 -13.30 0.16
C HIS A 553 1.89 -13.29 0.15
N THR A 554 2.54 -12.15 0.00
CA THR A 554 3.98 -12.07 0.30
C THR A 554 4.19 -12.16 1.82
N PHE A 555 5.45 -12.22 2.27
CA PHE A 555 5.74 -12.21 3.72
C PHE A 555 5.41 -10.84 4.38
N ASP A 556 5.24 -9.80 3.58
CA ASP A 556 4.78 -8.47 3.99
C ASP A 556 3.25 -8.39 3.83
N PRO A 557 2.48 -8.09 4.89
CA PRO A 557 1.00 -8.09 4.83
C PRO A 557 0.41 -6.99 3.93
N GLU A 558 1.24 -6.09 3.41
CA GLU A 558 0.84 -4.96 2.56
C GLU A 558 0.83 -5.29 1.06
N GLU A 559 1.44 -6.39 0.59
CA GLU A 559 1.53 -6.73 -0.84
C GLU A 559 0.95 -8.10 -1.21
N PHE A 560 0.16 -8.09 -2.28
CA PHE A 560 -0.60 -9.23 -2.78
C PHE A 560 -0.40 -9.42 -4.29
N LEU A 561 -0.40 -10.68 -4.73
CA LEU A 561 -0.30 -11.07 -6.13
C LEU A 561 -1.44 -12.04 -6.49
N GLU A 562 -2.20 -11.72 -7.53
CA GLU A 562 -3.35 -12.49 -7.99
C GLU A 562 -3.38 -12.61 -9.52
N VAL A 563 -4.06 -13.63 -10.03
CA VAL A 563 -4.35 -13.79 -11.47
C VAL A 563 -5.83 -13.60 -11.70
N ILE A 564 -6.18 -12.68 -12.61
CA ILE A 564 -7.56 -12.43 -13.02
C ILE A 564 -7.77 -13.07 -14.39
N LYS A 565 -8.75 -13.99 -14.50
CA LYS A 565 -9.23 -14.45 -15.80
C LYS A 565 -10.22 -13.44 -16.38
N ILE A 566 -9.95 -12.93 -17.57
CA ILE A 566 -10.87 -12.10 -18.36
C ILE A 566 -11.78 -13.04 -19.17
N GLY A 567 -13.10 -12.89 -19.01
CA GLY A 567 -14.10 -13.69 -19.73
C GLY A 567 -14.17 -13.38 -21.23
N ASN A 568 -14.42 -14.39 -22.05
CA ASN A 568 -14.47 -14.24 -23.51
C ASN A 568 -15.70 -13.48 -24.00
N ALA A 569 -15.51 -12.64 -25.02
CA ALA A 569 -16.58 -12.25 -25.93
C ALA A 569 -16.83 -13.40 -26.93
N SER A 570 -18.03 -13.96 -26.94
CA SER A 570 -18.42 -15.03 -27.86
C SER A 570 -18.73 -14.49 -29.26
N ASN A 571 -17.71 -14.37 -30.11
CA ASN A 571 -17.93 -14.20 -31.55
C ASN A 571 -18.37 -15.52 -32.18
N TYR A 572 -19.54 -15.51 -32.81
CA TYR A 572 -20.21 -16.70 -33.38
C TYR A 572 -19.59 -17.22 -34.70
N GLN A 573 -18.36 -16.83 -35.05
CA GLN A 573 -17.90 -16.92 -36.44
C GLN A 573 -16.45 -17.32 -36.70
N ASP A 574 -15.64 -17.67 -35.68
CA ASP A 574 -14.32 -18.30 -35.88
C ASP A 574 -14.10 -19.50 -34.95
N THR A 575 -14.22 -20.70 -35.50
CA THR A 575 -14.21 -21.99 -34.78
C THR A 575 -12.83 -22.56 -34.49
N LEU A 576 -11.75 -21.77 -34.50
CA LEU A 576 -10.37 -22.32 -34.59
C LEU A 576 -9.37 -22.02 -33.46
N MET A 577 -9.55 -21.02 -32.59
CA MET A 577 -8.68 -20.85 -31.40
C MET A 577 -9.42 -20.32 -30.17
N HIS A 578 -9.90 -21.21 -29.31
CA HIS A 578 -10.29 -20.86 -27.94
C HIS A 578 -9.02 -20.68 -27.08
N ARG A 579 -8.69 -19.45 -26.67
CA ARG A 579 -7.61 -19.18 -25.71
C ARG A 579 -8.10 -18.25 -24.61
N ASP A 580 -8.16 -18.78 -23.39
CA ASP A 580 -8.40 -18.02 -22.17
C ASP A 580 -7.35 -16.92 -22.01
N LEU A 581 -7.74 -15.81 -21.37
CA LEU A 581 -6.87 -14.67 -21.19
C LEU A 581 -6.80 -14.21 -19.74
N PHE A 582 -5.60 -13.86 -19.31
CA PHE A 582 -5.28 -13.65 -17.91
C PHE A 582 -4.53 -12.33 -17.71
N LEU A 583 -4.74 -11.70 -16.56
CA LEU A 583 -3.88 -10.62 -16.06
C LEU A 583 -3.16 -11.14 -14.81
N LEU A 584 -1.84 -10.96 -14.75
CA LEU A 584 -1.11 -10.95 -13.49
C LEU A 584 -1.32 -9.59 -12.84
N GLN A 585 -1.78 -9.53 -11.59
CA GLN A 585 -2.09 -8.30 -10.87
C GLN A 585 -1.39 -8.27 -9.50
N MET A 586 -0.61 -7.22 -9.26
CA MET A 586 0.00 -6.86 -7.98
C MET A 586 -0.75 -5.65 -7.40
N TYR A 587 -1.02 -5.67 -6.10
CA TYR A 587 -1.54 -4.51 -5.40
C TYR A 587 -0.98 -4.34 -3.99
N ASN A 588 -0.93 -3.10 -3.52
CA ASN A 588 -0.50 -2.74 -2.17
C ASN A 588 -1.26 -1.53 -1.60
N GLY A 589 -1.10 -1.26 -0.30
CA GLY A 589 -1.65 -0.06 0.34
C GLY A 589 -3.19 -0.01 0.37
N ILE A 590 -3.85 -1.13 0.68
CA ILE A 590 -5.32 -1.23 0.82
C ILE A 590 -5.82 -1.00 2.27
N GLU A 591 -4.95 -1.06 3.28
CA GLU A 591 -5.31 -0.76 4.67
C GLU A 591 -5.27 0.76 4.95
N GLU A 592 -6.30 1.31 5.61
CA GLU A 592 -6.37 2.76 5.91
C GLU A 592 -5.47 3.20 7.09
N ASN A 593 -4.83 2.26 7.80
CA ASN A 593 -4.02 2.56 8.98
C ASN A 593 -2.55 2.93 8.67
N THR A 594 -2.09 2.78 7.44
CA THR A 594 -0.70 3.08 7.05
C THR A 594 -0.59 4.50 6.49
N MET A 595 -0.41 5.49 7.38
CA MET A 595 -0.14 6.87 6.98
C MET A 595 1.05 6.94 5.99
N GLY A 596 0.97 7.80 4.97
CA GLY A 596 2.04 8.05 4.00
C GLY A 596 2.27 6.98 2.92
N THR A 597 1.77 5.74 3.09
CA THR A 597 2.10 4.67 2.14
C THR A 597 1.47 4.90 0.77
N CYS A 598 2.25 4.63 -0.28
CA CYS A 598 1.78 4.59 -1.65
C CYS A 598 0.79 3.43 -1.85
N SER A 599 -0.32 3.68 -2.53
CA SER A 599 -1.29 2.65 -2.97
C SER A 599 -1.10 2.37 -4.46
N GLU A 600 -0.72 1.15 -4.82
CA GLU A 600 -0.43 0.74 -6.21
C GLU A 600 -1.31 -0.42 -6.65
N LEU A 601 -1.77 -0.38 -7.90
CA LEU A 601 -2.49 -1.46 -8.59
C LEU A 601 -1.86 -1.61 -9.98
N ILE A 602 -0.94 -2.56 -10.12
CA ILE A 602 -0.14 -2.79 -11.32
C ILE A 602 -0.48 -4.17 -11.86
N PHE A 603 -0.84 -4.26 -13.13
CA PHE A 603 -1.18 -5.51 -13.80
C PHE A 603 -0.53 -5.63 -15.18
N ALA A 604 -0.31 -6.85 -15.65
CA ALA A 604 0.19 -7.14 -16.99
C ALA A 604 -0.56 -8.34 -17.60
N PRO A 605 -0.82 -8.33 -18.92
CA PRO A 605 -1.38 -9.49 -19.60
C PRO A 605 -0.40 -10.68 -19.58
N ILE A 606 -0.93 -11.87 -19.30
CA ILE A 606 -0.21 -13.15 -19.35
C ILE A 606 -1.05 -14.20 -20.09
N ASP A 607 -0.41 -15.27 -20.56
CA ASP A 607 -1.07 -16.43 -21.15
C ASP A 607 -0.97 -17.68 -20.26
N ALA A 608 -1.57 -18.78 -20.71
CA ALA A 608 -1.54 -20.07 -20.00
C ALA A 608 -0.16 -20.76 -20.00
N SER A 609 0.81 -20.26 -20.78
CA SER A 609 2.20 -20.74 -20.89
C SER A 609 3.20 -19.87 -20.13
N PHE A 610 2.73 -18.89 -19.36
CA PHE A 610 3.57 -17.88 -18.68
C PHE A 610 4.63 -18.48 -17.73
N GLY A 611 5.91 -18.37 -18.14
CA GLY A 611 7.09 -18.69 -17.32
C GLY A 611 7.57 -17.50 -16.49
N ASP A 612 8.41 -17.73 -15.48
CA ASP A 612 8.97 -16.65 -14.65
C ASP A 612 9.80 -15.63 -15.46
N ASP A 613 10.48 -16.09 -16.52
CA ASP A 613 11.31 -15.26 -17.39
C ASP A 613 10.53 -14.47 -18.46
N SER A 614 9.27 -14.83 -18.74
CA SER A 614 8.44 -14.22 -19.80
C SER A 614 8.31 -12.69 -19.65
N PRO A 615 8.26 -11.92 -20.77
CA PRO A 615 8.04 -10.48 -20.74
C PRO A 615 6.79 -10.11 -19.96
N LEU A 616 6.76 -8.90 -19.41
CA LEU A 616 5.53 -8.28 -18.91
C LEU A 616 5.41 -6.89 -19.52
N LEU A 617 4.17 -6.43 -19.72
CA LEU A 617 3.83 -5.06 -20.09
C LEU A 617 3.02 -4.41 -18.95
N PRO A 618 3.67 -4.00 -17.84
CA PRO A 618 2.94 -3.49 -16.68
C PRO A 618 2.17 -2.20 -16.97
N SER A 619 0.90 -2.20 -16.59
CA SER A 619 -0.05 -1.10 -16.72
C SER A 619 -0.80 -0.94 -15.41
N GLY A 620 -1.37 0.24 -15.15
CA GLY A 620 -2.23 0.47 -13.99
C GLY A 620 -2.02 1.82 -13.33
N PHE A 621 -2.08 1.81 -12.00
CA PHE A 621 -2.31 2.98 -11.17
C PHE A 621 -1.35 3.04 -9.99
N ARG A 622 -0.87 4.25 -9.69
CA ARG A 622 -0.14 4.60 -8.48
C ARG A 622 -0.79 5.83 -7.85
N ILE A 623 -1.13 5.77 -6.57
CA ILE A 623 -1.68 6.89 -5.81
C ILE A 623 -0.75 7.16 -4.62
N ILE A 624 -0.17 8.36 -4.58
CA ILE A 624 0.73 8.80 -3.50
C ILE A 624 0.03 9.93 -2.73
N PRO A 625 -0.20 9.79 -1.41
CA PRO A 625 -0.70 10.90 -0.61
C PRO A 625 0.29 12.07 -0.63
N ILE A 626 -0.23 13.29 -0.78
CA ILE A 626 0.50 14.52 -0.54
C ILE A 626 0.07 15.00 0.84
N ASP A 627 0.85 14.68 1.87
CA ASP A 627 0.59 15.18 3.23
C ASP A 627 0.57 16.71 3.21
N SER A 628 -0.58 17.31 3.55
CA SER A 628 -0.63 18.76 3.77
C SER A 628 0.09 19.08 5.08
N PRO A 629 1.05 20.02 5.12
CA PRO A 629 1.72 20.39 6.36
C PRO A 629 0.73 21.12 7.27
N LEU A 630 0.08 20.37 8.17
CA LEU A 630 -0.74 20.91 9.24
C LEU A 630 -0.36 20.22 10.55
N ASP A 631 0.40 20.95 11.37
CA ASP A 631 0.54 20.78 12.82
C ASP A 631 0.76 19.34 13.35
N THR A 632 1.80 18.67 12.85
CA THR A 632 2.44 17.57 13.60
C THR A 632 3.20 18.13 14.81
N SER A 633 2.43 18.53 15.83
CA SER A 633 2.83 18.76 17.22
C SER A 633 4.19 19.44 17.41
N SER A 634 4.24 20.76 17.27
CA SER A 634 5.36 21.51 17.87
C SER A 634 5.31 21.34 19.41
N PRO A 635 6.47 21.17 20.10
CA PRO A 635 6.49 21.00 21.55
C PRO A 635 5.98 22.25 22.31
N ASN A 636 5.87 23.39 21.62
CA ASN A 636 5.36 24.66 22.14
C ASN A 636 3.85 24.65 22.42
N CYS A 637 3.06 23.70 21.88
CA CYS A 637 1.63 23.60 22.17
C CYS A 637 1.33 23.41 23.68
N THR A 638 2.29 22.84 24.42
CA THR A 638 2.21 22.67 25.89
C THR A 638 2.17 24.00 26.66
N LEU A 639 2.72 25.08 26.10
CA LEU A 639 2.68 26.43 26.70
C LEU A 639 1.32 27.12 26.51
N ASP A 640 0.61 26.82 25.42
CA ASP A 640 -0.66 27.48 25.09
C ASP A 640 -1.89 26.77 25.70
N LEU A 641 -1.73 25.51 26.11
CA LEU A 641 -2.67 24.83 27.01
C LEU A 641 -2.56 25.32 28.47
N ALA A 642 -1.44 25.94 28.85
CA ALA A 642 -1.28 26.58 30.15
C ALA A 642 -1.84 28.02 30.17
N SER A 643 -1.84 28.72 29.03
CA SER A 643 -2.42 30.07 28.89
C SER A 643 -3.96 30.07 28.90
N THR A 644 -4.59 28.92 28.58
CA THR A 644 -6.05 28.76 28.44
C THR A 644 -6.77 28.24 29.70
N LEU A 645 -6.08 28.19 30.85
CA LEU A 645 -6.67 27.81 32.16
C LEU A 645 -7.10 29.00 33.03
N GLU A 646 -7.08 30.24 32.53
CA GLU A 646 -7.70 31.37 33.25
C GLU A 646 -9.22 31.41 33.06
N VAL A 647 -9.93 31.61 34.18
CA VAL A 647 -11.37 31.40 34.32
C VAL A 647 -12.19 32.56 33.73
N GLY A 648 -13.05 32.28 32.73
CA GLY A 648 -13.96 33.30 32.18
C GLY A 648 -15.07 32.81 31.24
N THR A 649 -16.31 32.81 31.75
CA THR A 649 -17.65 32.91 31.10
C THR A 649 -17.84 32.54 29.60
N PRO A 650 -18.83 31.68 29.25
CA PRO A 650 -19.06 31.25 27.86
C PRO A 650 -19.68 32.36 26.99
N GLY A 651 -18.96 32.78 25.94
CA GLY A 651 -19.43 33.73 24.92
C GLY A 651 -19.09 33.28 23.51
N SER A 652 -20.12 33.03 22.69
CA SER A 652 -20.03 32.54 21.31
C SER A 652 -18.99 33.27 20.45
N ARG A 653 -18.03 32.52 19.89
CA ARG A 653 -17.25 32.91 18.71
C ARG A 653 -17.04 31.72 17.78
N ILE A 654 -17.52 31.86 16.56
CA ILE A 654 -17.30 30.91 15.46
C ILE A 654 -15.88 31.13 14.95
N THR A 655 -14.99 30.16 15.15
CA THR A 655 -13.65 30.13 14.54
C THR A 655 -13.69 29.24 13.29
N GLY A 656 -13.80 29.89 12.13
CA GLY A 656 -13.77 29.21 10.83
C GLY A 656 -12.39 28.61 10.56
N HIS A 657 -12.22 27.34 10.92
CA HIS A 657 -11.03 26.57 10.56
C HIS A 657 -11.15 26.14 9.09
N SER A 658 -10.22 26.59 8.27
CA SER A 658 -10.04 26.06 6.91
C SER A 658 -9.64 24.59 7.04
N ARG A 659 -10.56 23.67 6.72
CA ARG A 659 -10.28 22.23 6.73
C ARG A 659 -9.36 21.93 5.54
N SER A 660 -8.07 21.72 5.82
CA SER A 660 -7.12 21.24 4.80
C SER A 660 -7.57 19.87 4.32
N GLY A 661 -8.01 19.79 3.06
CA GLY A 661 -8.45 18.55 2.44
C GLY A 661 -7.29 17.59 2.16
N SER A 662 -7.58 16.29 2.18
CA SER A 662 -6.57 15.27 1.85
C SER A 662 -6.21 15.38 0.36
N LYS A 663 -4.93 15.49 0.03
CA LYS A 663 -4.46 15.57 -1.36
C LYS A 663 -3.68 14.31 -1.72
N ALA A 664 -3.76 13.89 -2.97
CA ALA A 664 -2.91 12.82 -3.50
C ALA A 664 -2.57 13.07 -4.98
N VAL A 665 -1.41 12.59 -5.44
CA VAL A 665 -1.13 12.45 -6.87
C VAL A 665 -1.50 11.04 -7.29
N MET A 666 -2.31 10.93 -8.33
CA MET A 666 -2.56 9.67 -9.01
C MET A 666 -1.86 9.68 -10.37
N THR A 667 -0.91 8.77 -10.56
CA THR A 667 -0.25 8.50 -11.84
C THR A 667 -0.85 7.25 -12.48
N ILE A 668 -1.13 7.34 -13.77
CA ILE A 668 -1.75 6.29 -14.58
C ILE A 668 -0.84 6.01 -15.76
N ALA A 669 -0.52 4.75 -16.05
CA ALA A 669 0.23 4.37 -17.24
C ALA A 669 -0.27 3.04 -17.82
N PHE A 670 -0.41 3.00 -19.15
CA PHE A 670 -0.89 1.83 -19.89
C PHE A 670 0.02 1.55 -21.08
N GLN A 671 0.44 0.28 -21.22
CA GLN A 671 1.33 -0.19 -22.28
C GLN A 671 0.57 -0.98 -23.36
N PHE A 672 1.00 -0.81 -24.61
CA PHE A 672 0.42 -1.37 -25.81
C PHE A 672 1.54 -1.90 -26.70
N ALA A 673 1.53 -3.18 -27.07
CA ALA A 673 2.35 -3.65 -28.18
C ALA A 673 1.75 -3.19 -29.52
N PHE A 674 2.58 -2.86 -30.51
CA PHE A 674 2.11 -2.41 -31.83
C PHE A 674 3.05 -2.84 -32.97
N GLU A 675 2.51 -2.83 -34.19
CA GLU A 675 3.27 -2.95 -35.44
C GLU A 675 3.56 -1.57 -36.02
N SER A 676 4.75 -1.37 -36.61
CA SER A 676 5.27 -0.06 -37.02
C SER A 676 4.28 0.76 -37.85
N HIS A 677 3.59 0.09 -38.79
CA HIS A 677 2.62 0.72 -39.69
C HIS A 677 1.32 1.19 -39.00
N LEU A 678 1.11 0.83 -37.73
CA LEU A 678 -0.06 1.17 -36.92
C LEU A 678 0.25 2.15 -35.80
N GLN A 679 1.52 2.58 -35.63
CA GLN A 679 1.96 3.40 -34.50
C GLN A 679 1.01 4.56 -34.19
N ASP A 680 0.63 5.34 -35.20
CA ASP A 680 -0.22 6.52 -35.04
C ASP A 680 -1.67 6.16 -34.68
N SER A 681 -2.20 5.06 -35.24
CA SER A 681 -3.54 4.55 -34.89
C SER A 681 -3.61 4.03 -33.45
N VAL A 682 -2.57 3.32 -33.00
CA VAL A 682 -2.46 2.84 -31.62
C VAL A 682 -2.24 4.01 -30.67
N ALA A 683 -1.44 5.01 -31.05
CA ALA A 683 -1.26 6.23 -30.27
C ALA A 683 -2.58 7.03 -30.12
N ALA A 684 -3.37 7.17 -31.18
CA ALA A 684 -4.68 7.83 -31.13
C ALA A 684 -5.68 7.08 -30.23
N MET A 685 -5.77 5.77 -30.40
CA MET A 685 -6.61 4.90 -29.57
C MET A 685 -6.17 4.92 -28.10
N ALA A 686 -4.86 4.87 -27.83
CA ALA A 686 -4.30 4.92 -26.49
C ALA A 686 -4.61 6.24 -25.76
N ARG A 687 -4.51 7.39 -26.45
CA ARG A 687 -4.95 8.69 -25.92
C ARG A 687 -6.45 8.68 -25.57
N GLN A 688 -7.30 8.17 -26.46
CA GLN A 688 -8.75 8.11 -26.24
C GLN A 688 -9.10 7.20 -25.06
N TYR A 689 -8.45 6.05 -24.94
CA TYR A 689 -8.65 5.14 -23.82
C TYR A 689 -8.21 5.75 -22.48
N MET A 690 -7.02 6.37 -22.43
CA MET A 690 -6.54 7.06 -21.24
C MET A 690 -7.50 8.16 -20.79
N ARG A 691 -8.04 8.96 -21.72
CA ARG A 691 -9.08 9.97 -21.41
C ARG A 691 -10.36 9.34 -20.83
N SER A 692 -10.79 8.19 -21.36
CA SER A 692 -11.94 7.45 -20.84
C SER A 692 -11.72 6.93 -19.41
N ILE A 693 -10.54 6.37 -19.13
CA ILE A 693 -10.13 5.99 -17.77
C ILE A 693 -10.10 7.21 -16.87
N ILE A 694 -9.41 8.29 -17.26
CA ILE A 694 -9.28 9.51 -16.47
C ILE A 694 -10.66 10.06 -16.05
N SER A 695 -11.58 10.19 -17.00
CA SER A 695 -12.95 10.64 -16.73
C SER A 695 -13.73 9.69 -15.80
N SER A 696 -13.50 8.39 -15.91
CA SER A 696 -14.16 7.38 -15.06
C SER A 696 -13.60 7.37 -13.64
N VAL A 697 -12.28 7.40 -13.50
CA VAL A 697 -11.56 7.55 -12.23
C VAL A 697 -11.95 8.84 -11.53
N GLN A 698 -12.03 9.98 -12.23
CA GLN A 698 -12.47 11.26 -11.66
C GLN A 698 -13.90 11.20 -11.11
N ARG A 699 -14.83 10.55 -11.83
CA ARG A 699 -16.22 10.35 -11.32
C ARG A 699 -16.27 9.44 -10.10
N ILE A 700 -15.46 8.37 -10.07
CA ILE A 700 -15.34 7.47 -8.91
C ILE A 700 -14.75 8.23 -7.71
N ALA A 701 -13.65 8.97 -7.92
CA ALA A 701 -13.00 9.81 -6.93
C ALA A 701 -14.00 10.79 -6.29
N LEU A 702 -14.73 11.58 -7.10
CA LEU A 702 -15.74 12.52 -6.61
C LEU A 702 -16.85 11.85 -5.78
N ALA A 703 -17.31 10.66 -6.19
CA ALA A 703 -18.29 9.90 -5.43
C ALA A 703 -17.74 9.46 -4.06
N LEU A 704 -16.48 9.00 -4.02
CA LEU A 704 -15.81 8.63 -2.77
C LEU A 704 -15.52 9.86 -1.87
N SER A 705 -15.09 11.00 -2.41
CA SER A 705 -14.86 12.23 -1.64
C SER A 705 -16.11 12.67 -0.87
N SER A 706 -17.28 12.62 -1.53
CA SER A 706 -18.56 13.01 -0.92
C SER A 706 -18.97 12.13 0.27
N SER A 707 -18.38 10.93 0.40
CA SER A 707 -18.64 9.99 1.49
C SER A 707 -17.84 10.29 2.76
N HIS A 708 -16.77 11.10 2.69
CA HIS A 708 -15.83 11.33 3.80
C HIS A 708 -16.10 12.59 4.67
N LEU A 709 -17.25 13.25 4.50
CA LEU A 709 -17.57 14.47 5.27
C LEU A 709 -17.90 14.24 6.77
N VAL A 710 -17.92 12.99 7.25
CA VAL A 710 -18.20 12.62 8.64
C VAL A 710 -17.04 11.76 9.22
N PRO A 711 -16.47 12.09 10.40
CA PRO A 711 -15.34 11.34 10.99
C PRO A 711 -15.69 9.91 11.41
N HIS A 712 -14.68 9.04 11.41
CA HIS A 712 -14.82 7.59 11.59
C HIS A 712 -15.49 7.15 12.91
N GLY A 713 -16.49 6.27 12.78
CA GLY A 713 -17.14 5.57 13.88
C GLY A 713 -18.36 4.80 13.35
N SER A 714 -18.12 3.68 12.67
CA SER A 714 -19.05 2.98 11.76
C SER A 714 -19.52 3.85 10.57
N SER A 715 -19.77 3.24 9.41
CA SER A 715 -20.27 3.93 8.22
C SER A 715 -21.76 4.27 8.38
N HIS A 716 -22.05 5.29 9.18
CA HIS A 716 -23.38 5.88 9.25
C HIS A 716 -23.57 6.85 8.08
N LEU A 717 -23.75 6.29 6.88
CA LEU A 717 -24.29 7.04 5.76
C LEU A 717 -25.58 7.75 6.21
N VAL A 718 -25.70 9.03 5.89
CA VAL A 718 -26.95 9.77 6.09
C VAL A 718 -27.99 9.16 5.14
N PRO A 719 -29.19 8.77 5.61
CA PRO A 719 -30.20 8.20 4.73
C PRO A 719 -30.55 9.17 3.59
N PRO A 720 -30.90 8.68 2.40
CA PRO A 720 -31.44 9.53 1.34
C PRO A 720 -32.77 10.12 1.80
N VAL A 721 -32.75 11.38 2.25
CA VAL A 721 -33.95 12.09 2.74
C VAL A 721 -34.81 12.52 1.56
N THR A 722 -35.45 11.55 0.90
CA THR A 722 -36.55 11.80 -0.02
C THR A 722 -37.88 11.63 0.73
N PRO A 723 -38.91 12.42 0.38
CA PRO A 723 -40.23 12.30 1.02
C PRO A 723 -40.86 10.91 0.79
N GLU A 724 -40.49 10.24 -0.31
CA GLU A 724 -40.85 8.86 -0.63
C GLU A 724 -40.20 7.88 0.36
N ALA A 725 -38.89 7.96 0.59
CA ALA A 725 -38.18 7.07 1.53
C ALA A 725 -38.63 7.28 2.98
N ALA A 726 -38.91 8.53 3.38
CA ALA A 726 -39.46 8.86 4.70
C ALA A 726 -40.89 8.31 4.89
N THR A 727 -41.69 8.27 3.82
CA THR A 727 -43.04 7.72 3.85
C THR A 727 -43.04 6.19 3.86
N LEU A 728 -42.24 5.57 2.98
CA LEU A 728 -42.03 4.12 2.96
C LEU A 728 -41.50 3.60 4.31
N SER A 729 -40.56 4.32 4.93
CA SER A 729 -40.02 3.98 6.26
C SER A 729 -41.08 3.95 7.36
N ARG A 730 -42.02 4.91 7.32
CA ARG A 730 -43.17 4.94 8.25
C ARG A 730 -44.06 3.71 8.05
N TRP A 731 -44.41 3.41 6.80
CA TRP A 731 -45.23 2.25 6.44
C TRP A 731 -44.57 0.91 6.81
N ILE A 732 -43.26 0.77 6.62
CA ILE A 732 -42.49 -0.43 7.02
C ILE A 732 -42.66 -0.70 8.52
N VAL A 733 -42.44 0.31 9.37
CA VAL A 733 -42.55 0.20 10.84
C VAL A 733 -43.98 -0.06 11.29
N GLN A 734 -44.95 0.66 10.74
CA GLN A 734 -46.37 0.49 11.06
C GLN A 734 -46.88 -0.89 10.64
N SER A 735 -46.53 -1.36 9.44
CA SER A 735 -46.93 -2.68 8.94
C SER A 735 -46.26 -3.82 9.72
N TYR A 736 -45.01 -3.64 10.16
CA TYR A 736 -44.36 -4.60 11.05
C TYR A 736 -45.10 -4.70 12.40
N ARG A 737 -45.47 -3.55 12.99
CA ARG A 737 -46.26 -3.51 14.24
C ARG A 737 -47.63 -4.18 14.05
N PHE A 738 -48.27 -3.97 12.91
CA PHE A 738 -49.55 -4.57 12.56
C PHE A 738 -49.47 -6.10 12.42
N HIS A 739 -48.48 -6.63 11.72
CA HIS A 739 -48.34 -8.07 11.48
C HIS A 739 -47.78 -8.86 12.67
N PHE A 740 -46.83 -8.29 13.42
CA PHE A 740 -46.11 -9.01 14.48
C PHE A 740 -46.44 -8.55 15.91
N GLY A 741 -47.21 -7.48 16.10
CA GLY A 741 -47.53 -6.93 17.42
C GLY A 741 -46.34 -6.33 18.18
N ALA A 742 -45.17 -6.23 17.53
CA ALA A 742 -43.89 -5.83 18.13
C ALA A 742 -43.35 -4.55 17.47
N GLU A 743 -42.44 -3.86 18.17
CA GLU A 743 -41.77 -2.66 17.65
C GLU A 743 -40.47 -3.04 16.91
N LEU A 744 -40.34 -2.63 15.65
CA LEU A 744 -39.10 -2.78 14.85
C LEU A 744 -38.04 -1.73 15.22
N ILE A 745 -38.49 -0.54 15.60
CA ILE A 745 -37.69 0.58 16.11
C ILE A 745 -38.37 1.15 17.35
N LYS A 746 -37.62 1.79 18.25
CA LYS A 746 -38.17 2.31 19.52
C LYS A 746 -39.29 3.33 19.26
N ALA A 747 -40.36 3.28 20.07
CA ALA A 747 -41.49 4.22 19.98
C ALA A 747 -41.11 5.71 19.86
N ALA A 748 -40.03 6.17 20.50
CA ALA A 748 -39.55 7.55 20.41
C ALA A 748 -39.08 7.96 19.00
N ASP A 749 -38.57 7.01 18.22
CA ASP A 749 -38.02 7.24 16.88
C ASP A 749 -39.08 7.08 15.78
N ALA A 750 -40.28 6.57 16.11
CA ALA A 750 -41.37 6.33 15.17
C ALA A 750 -42.30 7.55 14.92
N GLY A 751 -42.02 8.70 15.55
CA GLY A 751 -42.91 9.87 15.57
C GLY A 751 -43.02 10.66 14.26
N SER A 752 -42.03 10.60 13.37
CA SER A 752 -42.07 11.21 12.03
C SER A 752 -41.49 10.26 10.97
N GLY A 753 -41.79 10.51 9.69
CA GLY A 753 -41.24 9.70 8.59
C GLY A 753 -39.72 9.78 8.50
N GLU A 754 -39.14 10.94 8.81
CA GLU A 754 -37.69 11.17 8.78
C GLU A 754 -36.99 10.51 9.98
N SER A 755 -37.59 10.54 11.18
CA SER A 755 -37.05 9.83 12.34
C SER A 755 -37.14 8.31 12.14
N ALA A 756 -38.25 7.81 11.59
CA ALA A 756 -38.42 6.40 11.26
C ALA A 756 -37.40 5.94 10.19
N LEU A 757 -37.17 6.75 9.14
CA LEU A 757 -36.15 6.50 8.13
C LEU A 757 -34.74 6.45 8.74
N LYS A 758 -34.39 7.42 9.61
CA LYS A 758 -33.09 7.46 10.28
C LYS A 758 -32.86 6.22 11.16
N ALA A 759 -33.86 5.83 11.95
CA ALA A 759 -33.78 4.66 12.82
C ALA A 759 -33.73 3.33 12.03
N LEU A 760 -34.51 3.20 10.95
CA LEU A 760 -34.43 2.03 10.05
C LEU A 760 -33.09 1.96 9.32
N TRP A 761 -32.56 3.10 8.88
CA TRP A 761 -31.27 3.16 8.18
C TRP A 761 -30.11 2.67 9.05
N GLN A 762 -30.17 2.97 10.35
CA GLN A 762 -29.19 2.57 11.36
C GLN A 762 -29.51 1.24 12.07
N HIS A 763 -30.56 0.53 11.65
CA HIS A 763 -30.97 -0.73 12.26
C HIS A 763 -30.00 -1.88 11.90
N THR A 764 -29.63 -2.71 12.88
CA THR A 764 -28.58 -3.73 12.75
C THR A 764 -28.96 -4.92 11.87
N SER A 765 -30.24 -5.28 11.82
CA SER A 765 -30.76 -6.25 10.86
C SER A 765 -30.71 -5.66 9.45
N ALA A 766 -30.33 -6.48 8.48
CA ALA A 766 -30.36 -6.13 7.07
C ALA A 766 -31.82 -6.08 6.58
N ILE A 767 -32.32 -4.88 6.26
CA ILE A 767 -33.70 -4.64 5.83
C ILE A 767 -33.71 -4.38 4.33
N LEU A 768 -34.50 -5.16 3.58
CA LEU A 768 -34.65 -5.09 2.14
C LEU A 768 -36.13 -5.00 1.77
N CYS A 769 -36.50 -4.18 0.77
CA CYS A 769 -37.86 -4.17 0.21
C CYS A 769 -37.83 -4.56 -1.27
N CYS A 770 -38.80 -5.35 -1.71
CA CYS A 770 -39.00 -5.72 -3.10
C CYS A 770 -40.46 -5.58 -3.55
N SER A 771 -40.67 -5.51 -4.85
CA SER A 771 -42.00 -5.43 -5.46
C SER A 771 -42.76 -6.77 -5.38
N LEU A 772 -44.07 -6.70 -5.10
CA LEU A 772 -44.97 -7.85 -5.09
C LEU A 772 -45.30 -8.31 -6.53
N LYS A 773 -44.32 -8.90 -7.21
CA LYS A 773 -44.40 -9.41 -8.59
C LYS A 773 -43.84 -10.83 -8.67
N ALA A 774 -44.19 -11.56 -9.72
CA ALA A 774 -43.66 -12.90 -9.99
C ALA A 774 -42.12 -12.95 -10.10
N MET A 775 -41.49 -11.84 -10.52
CA MET A 775 -40.06 -11.59 -10.38
C MET A 775 -39.86 -10.37 -9.48
N PRO A 776 -39.57 -10.54 -8.17
CA PRO A 776 -39.44 -9.44 -7.23
C PRO A 776 -38.13 -8.66 -7.43
N VAL A 777 -38.26 -7.42 -7.90
CA VAL A 777 -37.16 -6.44 -7.99
C VAL A 777 -37.01 -5.70 -6.66
N LEU A 778 -35.78 -5.59 -6.16
CA LEU A 778 -35.44 -4.82 -4.96
C LEU A 778 -35.58 -3.31 -5.22
N THR A 779 -36.18 -2.60 -4.28
CA THR A 779 -36.56 -1.17 -4.39
C THR A 779 -35.97 -0.28 -3.30
N PHE A 780 -35.69 -0.85 -2.11
CA PHE A 780 -35.09 -0.16 -0.98
C PHE A 780 -34.24 -1.13 -0.14
N ALA A 781 -33.20 -0.63 0.49
CA ALA A 781 -32.39 -1.34 1.48
C ALA A 781 -31.92 -0.34 2.56
N ASN A 782 -31.81 -0.78 3.81
CA ASN A 782 -31.10 -0.01 4.85
C ASN A 782 -29.58 -0.23 4.76
N GLN A 783 -28.79 0.43 5.62
CA GLN A 783 -27.33 0.32 5.57
C GLN A 783 -26.86 -1.14 5.68
N SER A 784 -27.31 -1.86 6.71
CA SER A 784 -26.94 -3.27 6.89
C SER A 784 -27.41 -4.17 5.75
N GLY A 785 -28.50 -3.83 5.05
CA GLY A 785 -28.95 -4.52 3.84
C GLY A 785 -28.04 -4.28 2.62
N LEU A 786 -27.53 -3.06 2.47
CA LEU A 786 -26.52 -2.74 1.44
C LEU A 786 -25.18 -3.41 1.75
N ASP A 787 -24.77 -3.41 3.02
CA ASP A 787 -23.55 -4.06 3.50
C ASP A 787 -23.62 -5.59 3.28
N MET A 788 -24.72 -6.24 3.69
CA MET A 788 -24.94 -7.68 3.52
C MET A 788 -24.95 -8.12 2.04
N LEU A 789 -25.47 -7.26 1.16
CA LEU A 789 -25.49 -7.51 -0.28
C LEU A 789 -24.20 -7.07 -1.00
N GLU A 790 -23.25 -6.43 -0.31
CA GLU A 790 -22.05 -5.79 -0.91
C GLU A 790 -22.44 -4.93 -2.14
N THR A 791 -23.43 -4.03 -1.96
CA THR A 791 -24.04 -3.25 -3.05
C THR A 791 -24.36 -1.79 -2.69
N THR A 792 -24.86 -1.02 -3.65
CA THR A 792 -25.31 0.38 -3.46
C THR A 792 -26.78 0.55 -3.81
N LEU A 793 -27.45 1.55 -3.25
CA LEU A 793 -28.87 1.81 -3.52
C LEU A 793 -29.17 2.03 -5.02
N ALA A 794 -28.20 2.56 -5.78
CA ALA A 794 -28.31 2.74 -7.23
C ALA A 794 -28.24 1.40 -8.00
N ALA A 795 -27.39 0.46 -7.57
CA ALA A 795 -27.23 -0.86 -8.17
C ALA A 795 -28.27 -1.89 -7.67
N LEU A 796 -28.97 -1.59 -6.57
CA LEU A 796 -29.90 -2.50 -5.89
C LEU A 796 -30.97 -3.09 -6.84
N ARG A 797 -31.45 -2.32 -7.82
CA ARG A 797 -32.46 -2.75 -8.81
C ARG A 797 -31.95 -3.81 -9.80
N GLU A 798 -30.64 -4.00 -9.91
CA GLU A 798 -30.00 -5.02 -10.76
C GLU A 798 -29.93 -6.40 -10.07
N ILE A 799 -30.23 -6.44 -8.76
CA ILE A 799 -30.26 -7.64 -7.93
C ILE A 799 -31.71 -8.14 -7.80
N THR A 800 -31.93 -9.41 -8.14
CA THR A 800 -33.22 -10.11 -7.97
C THR A 800 -33.22 -10.91 -6.67
N MET A 801 -34.35 -11.00 -5.98
CA MET A 801 -34.44 -11.72 -4.69
C MET A 801 -34.00 -13.20 -4.80
N ASP A 802 -34.23 -13.84 -5.94
CA ASP A 802 -33.84 -15.24 -6.20
C ASP A 802 -32.31 -15.45 -6.22
N LYS A 803 -31.53 -14.38 -6.45
CA LYS A 803 -30.06 -14.42 -6.30
C LYS A 803 -29.63 -14.20 -4.86
N VAL A 804 -30.41 -13.47 -4.08
CA VAL A 804 -30.13 -13.22 -2.65
C VAL A 804 -30.34 -14.50 -1.85
N LEU A 805 -31.46 -15.19 -2.02
CA LEU A 805 -31.81 -16.39 -1.24
C LEU A 805 -31.17 -17.67 -1.82
N ASP A 806 -29.83 -17.76 -1.81
CA ASP A 806 -29.12 -18.93 -2.30
C ASP A 806 -29.09 -20.09 -1.28
N TYR A 807 -29.83 -21.15 -1.59
CA TYR A 807 -29.78 -22.45 -0.92
C TYR A 807 -29.58 -23.55 -1.97
N ASP A 808 -28.89 -24.63 -1.58
CA ASP A 808 -28.28 -25.67 -2.42
C ASP A 808 -28.91 -25.93 -3.81
N GLN A 809 -28.02 -26.14 -4.81
CA GLN A 809 -28.20 -25.99 -6.27
C GLN A 809 -29.33 -26.79 -6.98
N GLY A 810 -30.29 -27.40 -6.28
CA GLY A 810 -31.40 -28.16 -6.84
C GLY A 810 -32.80 -27.53 -6.76
N ARG A 811 -33.05 -26.47 -5.97
CA ARG A 811 -34.42 -25.94 -5.73
C ARG A 811 -34.58 -24.40 -5.75
N LYS A 812 -33.65 -23.68 -6.39
CA LYS A 812 -33.54 -22.21 -6.32
C LYS A 812 -34.82 -21.41 -6.64
N SER A 813 -35.70 -21.90 -7.52
CA SER A 813 -36.88 -21.13 -7.98
C SER A 813 -38.16 -21.33 -7.15
N LEU A 814 -38.27 -22.37 -6.31
CA LEU A 814 -39.51 -22.60 -5.55
C LEU A 814 -39.56 -21.77 -4.26
N LEU A 815 -38.48 -21.75 -3.48
CA LEU A 815 -38.52 -21.18 -2.13
C LEU A 815 -38.86 -19.67 -2.08
N CYS A 816 -38.37 -18.88 -3.04
CA CYS A 816 -38.71 -17.46 -3.14
C CYS A 816 -40.19 -17.26 -3.53
N ALA A 817 -40.69 -18.06 -4.48
CA ALA A 817 -42.09 -18.02 -4.90
C ALA A 817 -43.04 -18.50 -3.78
N ASP A 818 -42.70 -19.57 -3.07
CA ASP A 818 -43.44 -20.12 -1.93
C ASP A 818 -43.48 -19.10 -0.76
N LEU A 819 -42.36 -18.42 -0.49
CA LEU A 819 -42.26 -17.39 0.54
C LEU A 819 -43.08 -16.14 0.18
N MET A 820 -43.00 -15.70 -1.07
CA MET A 820 -43.80 -14.58 -1.58
C MET A 820 -45.30 -14.93 -1.64
N ALA A 821 -45.68 -16.18 -1.95
CA ALA A 821 -47.05 -16.66 -1.88
C ALA A 821 -47.58 -16.71 -0.44
N SER A 822 -46.78 -17.22 0.51
CA SER A 822 -47.10 -17.21 1.93
C SER A 822 -47.33 -15.79 2.46
N VAL A 823 -46.45 -14.83 2.12
CA VAL A 823 -46.66 -13.41 2.43
C VAL A 823 -47.90 -12.86 1.70
N ALA A 824 -48.17 -13.27 0.47
CA ALA A 824 -49.35 -12.83 -0.30
C ALA A 824 -50.68 -13.31 0.31
N GLU A 825 -50.72 -14.50 0.92
CA GLU A 825 -51.91 -15.05 1.57
C GLU A 825 -52.04 -14.61 3.04
N GLN A 826 -50.98 -14.77 3.83
CA GLN A 826 -50.98 -14.61 5.30
C GLN A 826 -50.55 -13.22 5.77
N GLY A 827 -50.00 -12.40 4.87
CA GLY A 827 -49.49 -11.06 5.14
C GLY A 827 -48.06 -11.02 5.66
N TYR A 828 -47.54 -12.12 6.19
CA TYR A 828 -46.17 -12.28 6.66
C TYR A 828 -45.68 -13.72 6.54
N ALA A 829 -44.37 -13.92 6.66
CA ALA A 829 -43.73 -15.22 6.76
C ALA A 829 -42.44 -15.14 7.59
N CYS A 830 -41.96 -16.28 8.10
CA CYS A 830 -40.73 -16.38 8.87
C CYS A 830 -39.90 -17.58 8.40
N VAL A 831 -38.59 -17.41 8.33
CA VAL A 831 -37.61 -18.44 7.95
C VAL A 831 -36.52 -18.50 9.03
N GLU A 832 -36.32 -19.68 9.60
CA GLU A 832 -35.26 -19.95 10.56
C GLU A 832 -33.96 -20.30 9.81
N GLY A 833 -32.85 -19.64 10.14
CA GLY A 833 -31.46 -19.99 9.76
C GLY A 833 -31.16 -20.29 8.29
N GLY A 834 -30.48 -19.37 7.59
CA GLY A 834 -30.12 -19.60 6.18
C GLY A 834 -28.85 -18.89 5.71
N THR A 835 -28.57 -19.05 4.42
CA THR A 835 -27.52 -18.34 3.69
C THR A 835 -28.13 -17.44 2.63
N CYS A 836 -27.48 -16.32 2.38
CA CYS A 836 -27.71 -15.45 1.23
C CYS A 836 -26.40 -15.18 0.49
N ALA A 837 -26.50 -14.81 -0.79
CA ALA A 837 -25.35 -14.41 -1.59
C ALA A 837 -25.36 -12.89 -1.84
N SER A 838 -24.20 -12.24 -1.68
CA SER A 838 -23.99 -10.84 -2.05
C SER A 838 -23.95 -10.68 -3.58
N SER A 839 -24.00 -9.43 -4.10
CA SER A 839 -23.75 -9.19 -5.54
C SER A 839 -22.34 -9.57 -6.00
N MET A 840 -21.39 -9.73 -5.07
CA MET A 840 -20.03 -10.22 -5.34
C MET A 840 -19.93 -11.76 -5.23
N GLY A 841 -21.05 -12.46 -5.00
CA GLY A 841 -21.08 -13.92 -4.86
C GLY A 841 -20.57 -14.45 -3.52
N ARG A 842 -20.37 -13.57 -2.53
CA ARG A 842 -19.93 -13.96 -1.19
C ARG A 842 -21.10 -14.49 -0.36
N PRO A 843 -20.96 -15.65 0.29
CA PRO A 843 -22.00 -16.15 1.20
C PRO A 843 -22.02 -15.36 2.51
N ALA A 844 -23.21 -14.95 2.93
CA ALA A 844 -23.50 -14.48 4.27
C ALA A 844 -24.53 -15.40 4.92
N SER A 845 -24.30 -15.81 6.17
CA SER A 845 -25.26 -16.54 6.98
C SER A 845 -26.14 -15.56 7.77
N TYR A 846 -27.41 -15.90 7.99
CA TYR A 846 -28.31 -15.18 8.88
C TYR A 846 -28.98 -16.14 9.87
N GLY A 847 -29.16 -15.69 11.12
CA GLY A 847 -29.82 -16.49 12.16
C GLY A 847 -31.33 -16.65 11.93
N LYS A 848 -31.99 -15.58 11.45
CA LYS A 848 -33.43 -15.57 11.17
C LYS A 848 -33.78 -14.55 10.09
N ALA A 849 -34.76 -14.85 9.25
CA ALA A 849 -35.35 -13.89 8.32
C ALA A 849 -36.86 -13.80 8.54
N VAL A 850 -37.41 -12.60 8.50
CA VAL A 850 -38.87 -12.36 8.52
C VAL A 850 -39.26 -11.50 7.33
N ALA A 851 -40.40 -11.79 6.72
CA ALA A 851 -40.93 -11.07 5.57
C ALA A 851 -42.38 -10.63 5.85
N TRP A 852 -42.78 -9.44 5.43
CA TRP A 852 -44.15 -8.93 5.62
C TRP A 852 -44.57 -7.96 4.52
N LYS A 853 -45.89 -7.86 4.29
CA LYS A 853 -46.49 -6.83 3.44
C LYS A 853 -46.29 -5.47 4.08
N VAL A 854 -45.90 -4.50 3.27
CA VAL A 854 -45.95 -3.07 3.61
C VAL A 854 -47.25 -2.52 3.04
N LEU A 855 -48.13 -2.05 3.92
CA LEU A 855 -49.41 -1.44 3.59
C LEU A 855 -49.23 0.08 3.51
N ASP A 856 -49.93 0.74 2.57
CA ASP A 856 -49.99 2.20 2.51
C ASP A 856 -51.13 2.77 3.38
N ASP A 857 -51.13 4.08 3.60
CA ASP A 857 -52.22 4.80 4.28
C ASP A 857 -53.53 4.84 3.44
N GLY A 858 -53.53 4.25 2.23
CA GLY A 858 -54.55 4.39 1.19
C GLY A 858 -55.80 3.52 1.34
N GLY A 859 -56.04 2.92 2.51
CA GLY A 859 -57.33 2.31 2.90
C GLY A 859 -57.83 1.10 2.11
N ALA A 860 -57.16 0.69 1.04
CA ALA A 860 -57.61 -0.36 0.11
C ALA A 860 -57.08 -1.78 0.42
N GLY A 861 -56.24 -1.93 1.44
CA GLY A 861 -55.64 -3.23 1.81
C GLY A 861 -54.64 -3.80 0.79
N ALA A 862 -54.27 -3.03 -0.23
CA ALA A 862 -53.26 -3.39 -1.20
C ALA A 862 -51.85 -3.26 -0.59
N ALA A 863 -50.97 -4.21 -0.86
CA ALA A 863 -49.58 -4.13 -0.42
C ALA A 863 -48.76 -3.27 -1.40
N HIS A 864 -48.09 -2.25 -0.88
CA HIS A 864 -47.16 -1.40 -1.63
C HIS A 864 -45.91 -2.18 -2.05
N CYS A 865 -45.32 -2.94 -1.13
CA CYS A 865 -44.17 -3.81 -1.35
C CYS A 865 -44.12 -4.94 -0.32
N VAL A 866 -43.15 -5.85 -0.45
CA VAL A 866 -42.77 -6.80 0.60
C VAL A 866 -41.46 -6.35 1.22
N CYS A 867 -41.41 -6.28 2.55
CA CYS A 867 -40.20 -6.00 3.32
C CYS A 867 -39.67 -7.29 3.93
N PHE A 868 -38.34 -7.43 3.99
CA PHE A 868 -37.59 -8.52 4.57
C PHE A 868 -36.63 -7.93 5.61
N ALA A 869 -36.49 -8.59 6.77
CA ALA A 869 -35.46 -8.28 7.75
C ALA A 869 -34.66 -9.55 8.07
N PHE A 870 -33.36 -9.53 7.77
CA PHE A 870 -32.39 -10.58 8.06
C PHE A 870 -31.64 -10.23 9.35
N MET A 871 -31.82 -11.06 10.37
CA MET A 871 -31.32 -10.89 11.74
C MET A 871 -30.10 -11.78 11.96
N ASP A 872 -29.19 -11.32 12.83
CA ASP A 872 -27.96 -12.01 13.20
C ASP A 872 -27.15 -12.48 11.98
N TRP A 873 -26.93 -11.56 11.02
CA TRP A 873 -26.23 -11.85 9.78
C TRP A 873 -24.72 -11.59 9.87
N SER A 874 -23.95 -12.40 9.15
CA SER A 874 -22.49 -12.28 9.04
C SER A 874 -21.96 -12.98 7.79
N PHE A 875 -20.85 -12.50 7.23
CA PHE A 875 -20.15 -13.21 6.16
C PHE A 875 -19.53 -14.53 6.65
N VAL A 876 -19.57 -15.56 5.81
CA VAL A 876 -19.07 -16.93 6.07
C VAL A 876 -17.59 -17.08 5.68
#